data_AF-A0A2E3L2H2-F1
#
_entry.id   AF-A0A2E3L2H2-F1
#
_cell.length_a   1.000
_cell.length_b   1.000
_cell.length_c   1.000
_cell.angle_alpha   90.00
_cell.angle_beta   90.00
_cell.angle_gamma   90.00
#
_symmetry.space_group_name_H-M   'P 1'
#
loop_
_entity.id
_entity.type
_entity.pdbx_description
1 polymer ?
#
loop_
_entity_poly.entity_id
_entity_poly.type
_entity_poly.pdbx_seq_one_letter_code
_entity_poly.pdbx_strand_id
1 'polypeptide(L)'
;MRPSKITSAIKELGLRTGDCVFVHSDLSKMGFRRNDDGMVALALSAEELYCALRAAVSEQGTIAAPTFSYSWPDNDYDLNQTPSALGQFSEFVRCEPGSRRSNHPLLSVSANGPLADEICKNASGRSFGVGSPYEVLVDHDAVMLMVGVPFCSLKDHAETMFGVPYRYEKFFSYSTRTPCQSGKKYSHFVRYLVKQDDLKLVPFLDRVLPHAKSYITSTRFGAGQIAAIRAGACVKVTEECLREDPFFFLESTPHDGQAYTFLSGLIDYQSDGGLSIRATIRDEDGEGSWCWEGEDETLQSFRYEFPETTETVSAFLDHAGQVAADFNGVLNDDSAHHFLEALSALSKSKNTPSDFYSDGLMDLSSYRLEKAKSDDDWNAFINSSEQGTIFSCSEFLQSLDVKTEQWFCYKNNHLRGAAALILSNDGGSVVEHQLVIHNGIMLAPRNPMQNQAQALSEDFRTICFFVKELSARYESVHMALHWTFPDIRPFVWHNYSTNLPNYEIDVLYTSLLELEAMDSSLDPADCPMYKKLNKSRRQEIRYGISKGVYTEHSEDFGMFGRFYAKTFARQGKAPDYQIHDLIFFLKRLYEMGRLRMFVSRTQAGEPGSIAVFGVDNKGATYLFGANDPQYRASHMGTLVLWDSFRELAREGFRRINLEGVNSPARGYFKLSFGGSLTPYYSVSLSSEPTGVPRLRRDRQGEIR
;
A
#
# COMPACT_ATOMS: atom_id res chain seq x y z
N MET A 1 56.68 10.55 -3.73
CA MET A 1 55.34 9.94 -3.57
C MET A 1 54.91 9.42 -4.94
N ARG A 2 54.53 8.14 -5.07
CA ARG A 2 53.97 7.64 -6.34
C ARG A 2 52.70 8.45 -6.61
N PRO A 3 52.44 8.95 -7.83
CA PRO A 3 51.15 9.56 -8.16
C PRO A 3 50.08 8.58 -7.71
N SER A 4 49.26 9.01 -6.74
CA SER A 4 48.33 8.11 -6.07
C SER A 4 47.40 7.51 -7.13
N LYS A 5 47.04 6.23 -7.03
CA LYS A 5 46.12 5.58 -7.98
C LYS A 5 44.81 6.38 -8.16
N ILE A 6 44.43 7.16 -7.15
CA ILE A 6 43.29 8.08 -7.20
C ILE A 6 43.54 9.29 -8.11
N THR A 7 44.76 9.85 -8.17
CA THR A 7 45.10 10.91 -9.13
C THR A 7 44.92 10.44 -10.58
N SER A 8 45.32 9.21 -10.89
CA SER A 8 45.09 8.64 -12.23
C SER A 8 43.60 8.45 -12.50
N ALA A 9 42.85 7.89 -11.55
CA ALA A 9 41.41 7.73 -11.66
C ALA A 9 40.68 9.07 -11.89
N ILE A 10 41.05 10.13 -11.17
CA ILE A 10 40.48 11.48 -11.35
C ILE A 10 40.81 12.04 -12.75
N LYS A 11 42.03 11.82 -13.26
CA LYS A 11 42.40 12.25 -14.61
C LYS A 11 41.59 11.53 -15.70
N GLU A 12 41.28 10.25 -15.52
CA GLU A 12 40.44 9.47 -16.44
C GLU A 12 39.02 10.03 -16.56
N LEU A 13 38.53 10.72 -15.53
CA LEU A 13 37.20 11.36 -15.54
C LEU A 13 37.15 12.65 -16.37
N GLY A 14 38.30 13.18 -16.81
CA GLY A 14 38.37 14.33 -17.69
C GLY A 14 38.40 15.69 -16.98
N LEU A 15 38.73 15.73 -15.69
CA LEU A 15 38.97 16.98 -14.96
C LEU A 15 40.18 17.73 -15.54
N ARG A 16 40.07 19.04 -15.60
CA ARG A 16 41.04 19.97 -16.17
C ARG A 16 41.51 20.98 -15.13
N THR A 17 42.70 21.52 -15.34
CA THR A 17 43.20 22.69 -14.61
C THR A 17 42.16 23.82 -14.68
N GLY A 18 41.84 24.43 -13.54
CA GLY A 18 40.87 25.51 -13.43
C GLY A 18 39.43 25.06 -13.20
N ASP A 19 39.11 23.77 -13.29
CA ASP A 19 37.75 23.30 -13.06
C ASP A 19 37.27 23.58 -11.63
N CYS A 20 35.97 23.90 -11.52
CA CYS A 20 35.23 23.79 -10.27
C CYS A 20 34.70 22.36 -10.13
N VAL A 21 34.95 21.70 -9.00
CA VAL A 21 34.50 20.33 -8.75
C VAL A 21 33.66 20.31 -7.48
N PHE A 22 32.44 19.82 -7.57
CA PHE A 22 31.53 19.64 -6.45
C PHE A 22 31.43 18.16 -6.10
N VAL A 23 31.81 17.78 -4.88
CA VAL A 23 32.02 16.37 -4.52
C VAL A 23 30.94 15.87 -3.56
N HIS A 24 30.25 14.81 -3.96
CA HIS A 24 29.47 13.94 -3.10
C HIS A 24 30.26 12.66 -2.83
N SER A 25 30.36 12.22 -1.56
CA SER A 25 31.19 11.05 -1.25
C SER A 25 30.67 10.19 -0.12
N ASP A 26 30.84 8.88 -0.27
CA ASP A 26 30.90 7.90 0.82
C ASP A 26 32.20 7.11 0.66
N LEU A 27 33.24 7.57 1.35
CA LEU A 27 34.59 7.00 1.24
C LEU A 27 34.64 5.54 1.70
N SER A 28 33.69 5.08 2.53
CA SER A 28 33.61 3.67 2.96
C SER A 28 33.35 2.72 1.79
N LYS A 29 32.67 3.20 0.74
CA LYS A 29 32.37 2.42 -0.47
C LYS A 29 33.58 2.20 -1.36
N MET A 30 34.66 2.95 -1.16
CA MET A 30 35.94 2.69 -1.83
C MET A 30 36.65 1.44 -1.27
N GLY A 31 36.15 0.88 -0.16
CA GLY A 31 36.70 -0.29 0.50
C GLY A 31 37.68 0.07 1.61
N PHE A 32 38.33 -0.95 2.15
CA PHE A 32 39.26 -0.81 3.28
C PHE A 32 40.62 -1.43 2.94
N ARG A 33 41.70 -0.89 3.52
CA ARG A 33 43.07 -1.39 3.42
C ARG A 33 43.69 -1.50 4.81
N ARG A 34 44.78 -2.26 4.94
CA ARG A 34 45.62 -2.19 6.15
C ARG A 34 46.59 -1.01 6.00
N ASN A 35 46.67 -0.15 7.02
CA ASN A 35 47.70 0.90 7.08
C ASN A 35 49.06 0.31 7.50
N ASP A 36 50.09 1.15 7.56
CA ASP A 36 51.45 0.72 7.91
C ASP A 36 51.57 0.16 9.34
N ASP A 37 50.63 0.52 10.23
CA ASP A 37 50.51 -0.03 11.59
C ASP A 37 49.69 -1.34 11.64
N GLY A 38 49.26 -1.86 10.49
CA GLY A 38 48.48 -3.11 10.37
C GLY A 38 46.99 -2.99 10.68
N MET A 39 46.50 -1.79 11.00
CA MET A 39 45.11 -1.47 11.33
C MET A 39 44.25 -1.28 10.07
N VAL A 40 42.96 -1.58 10.16
CA VAL A 40 42.01 -1.37 9.06
C VAL A 40 41.71 0.12 8.92
N ALA A 41 41.98 0.68 7.74
CA ALA A 41 41.72 2.07 7.37
C ALA A 41 40.94 2.13 6.06
N LEU A 42 40.35 3.28 5.75
CA LEU A 42 39.69 3.52 4.46
C LEU A 42 40.70 3.32 3.31
N ALA A 43 40.24 2.72 2.21
CA ALA A 43 41.04 2.59 1.00
C ALA A 43 41.31 3.94 0.33
N LEU A 44 40.53 4.97 0.65
CA LEU A 44 40.71 6.37 0.27
C LEU A 44 40.39 7.27 1.46
N SER A 45 41.35 8.06 1.93
CA SER A 45 41.09 9.08 2.95
C SER A 45 40.56 10.39 2.34
N ALA A 46 39.95 11.24 3.17
CA ALA A 46 39.51 12.56 2.73
C ALA A 46 40.66 13.44 2.23
N GLU A 47 41.80 13.40 2.93
CA GLU A 47 43.02 14.12 2.55
C GLU A 47 43.59 13.61 1.21
N GLU A 48 43.63 12.29 1.00
CA GLU A 48 44.09 11.68 -0.25
C GLU A 48 43.22 12.12 -1.44
N LEU A 49 41.90 12.13 -1.26
CA LEU A 49 40.96 12.60 -2.28
C LEU A 49 41.15 14.10 -2.54
N TYR A 50 41.25 14.92 -1.49
CA TYR A 50 41.43 16.37 -1.60
C TYR A 50 42.73 16.72 -2.33
N CYS A 51 43.85 16.11 -1.94
CA CYS A 51 45.14 16.29 -2.59
C CYS A 51 45.10 15.88 -4.07
N ALA A 52 44.43 14.78 -4.39
CA ALA A 52 44.33 14.30 -5.76
C ALA A 52 43.45 15.22 -6.63
N LEU A 53 42.36 15.76 -6.08
CA LEU A 53 41.53 16.77 -6.74
C LEU A 53 42.30 18.09 -6.92
N ARG A 54 42.98 18.57 -5.87
CA ARG A 54 43.80 19.79 -5.92
C ARG A 54 44.91 19.67 -6.95
N ALA A 55 45.56 18.51 -7.06
CA ALA A 55 46.54 18.24 -8.11
C ALA A 55 45.95 18.21 -9.53
N ALA A 56 44.67 17.83 -9.67
CA ALA A 56 43.98 17.78 -10.96
C ALA A 56 43.52 19.18 -11.42
N VAL A 57 42.95 19.99 -10.52
CA VAL A 57 42.38 21.31 -10.87
C VAL A 57 43.33 22.48 -10.61
N SER A 58 44.43 22.26 -9.89
CA SER A 58 45.41 23.27 -9.42
C SER A 58 44.83 24.33 -8.47
N GLU A 59 45.64 25.32 -8.09
CA GLU A 59 45.21 26.52 -7.36
C GLU A 59 44.24 27.40 -8.17
N GLN A 60 44.20 27.22 -9.50
CA GLN A 60 43.26 27.91 -10.38
C GLN A 60 41.85 27.32 -10.32
N GLY A 61 41.69 26.11 -9.78
CA GLY A 61 40.42 25.42 -9.66
C GLY A 61 39.80 25.51 -8.26
N THR A 62 38.52 25.19 -8.18
CA THR A 62 37.75 25.23 -6.92
C THR A 62 37.29 23.84 -6.54
N ILE A 63 37.47 23.45 -5.27
CA ILE A 63 36.92 22.22 -4.70
C ILE A 63 35.79 22.60 -3.76
N ALA A 64 34.60 22.08 -4.02
CA ALA A 64 33.40 22.33 -3.22
C ALA A 64 32.77 21.01 -2.79
N ALA A 65 32.05 21.04 -1.67
CA ALA A 65 31.32 19.91 -1.13
C ALA A 65 30.08 20.39 -0.36
N PRO A 66 29.00 19.60 -0.32
CA PRO A 66 27.88 19.90 0.56
C PRO A 66 28.33 19.68 2.02
N THR A 67 28.02 20.62 2.90
CA THR A 67 28.34 20.58 4.33
C THR A 67 27.08 20.70 5.18
N PHE A 68 26.04 19.96 4.81
CA PHE A 68 24.72 20.01 5.45
C PHE A 68 24.83 19.67 6.92
N SER A 69 24.06 20.31 7.79
CA SER A 69 24.13 20.07 9.24
C SER A 69 22.91 19.33 9.79
N TYR A 70 21.74 19.49 9.15
CA TYR A 70 20.42 19.04 9.65
C TYR A 70 20.15 19.37 11.13
N SER A 71 20.85 20.38 11.67
CA SER A 71 20.88 20.65 13.11
C SER A 71 19.64 21.40 13.61
N TRP A 72 18.83 21.94 12.72
CA TRP A 72 17.65 22.76 13.01
C TRP A 72 16.34 22.00 12.76
N PRO A 73 15.24 22.23 13.54
CA PRO A 73 15.06 23.25 14.59
C PRO A 73 15.69 22.93 15.94
N ASP A 74 16.18 21.70 16.12
CA ASP A 74 16.50 21.18 17.45
C ASP A 74 17.77 21.78 18.09
N ASN A 75 18.66 22.43 17.31
CA ASN A 75 19.94 22.96 17.78
C ASN A 75 20.37 24.27 17.08
N ASP A 76 21.21 25.06 17.77
CA ASP A 76 21.85 26.26 17.23
C ASP A 76 22.83 25.91 16.09
N TYR A 77 22.80 26.69 15.00
CA TYR A 77 23.74 26.58 13.88
C TYR A 77 24.78 27.70 13.94
N ASP A 78 26.06 27.32 14.07
CA ASP A 78 27.21 28.21 13.94
C ASP A 78 27.94 27.91 12.63
N LEU A 79 28.09 28.93 11.79
CA LEU A 79 28.72 28.83 10.47
C LEU A 79 30.10 28.15 10.51
N ASN A 80 30.90 28.46 11.53
CA ASN A 80 32.28 28.04 11.66
C ASN A 80 32.44 26.79 12.54
N GLN A 81 31.55 26.56 13.50
CA GLN A 81 31.70 25.50 14.49
C GLN A 81 30.82 24.27 14.22
N THR A 82 29.64 24.42 13.60
CA THR A 82 28.73 23.28 13.39
C THR A 82 29.33 22.32 12.33
N PRO A 83 29.60 21.05 12.68
CA PRO A 83 30.18 20.09 11.74
C PRO A 83 29.21 19.71 10.63
N SER A 84 29.74 19.14 9.55
CA SER A 84 28.95 18.52 8.47
C SER A 84 28.41 17.15 8.88
N ALA A 85 27.16 16.87 8.52
CA ALA A 85 26.49 15.58 8.65
C ALA A 85 26.77 14.61 7.48
N LEU A 86 27.46 15.05 6.42
CA LEU A 86 27.65 14.28 5.17
C LEU A 86 28.97 13.50 5.09
N GLY A 87 29.65 13.31 6.22
CA GLY A 87 30.83 12.44 6.33
C GLY A 87 32.17 13.16 6.17
N GLN A 88 33.24 12.36 6.17
CA GLN A 88 34.62 12.85 6.40
C GLN A 88 35.14 13.82 5.34
N PHE A 89 34.80 13.64 4.06
CA PHE A 89 35.30 14.53 3.01
C PHE A 89 34.67 15.92 3.08
N SER A 90 33.35 16.00 3.26
CA SER A 90 32.65 17.28 3.45
C SER A 90 33.20 18.05 4.65
N GLU A 91 33.42 17.35 5.76
CA GLU A 91 34.01 17.96 6.96
C GLU A 91 35.47 18.41 6.75
N PHE A 92 36.25 17.62 6.01
CA PHE A 92 37.61 17.99 5.62
C PHE A 92 37.61 19.30 4.81
N VAL A 93 36.78 19.40 3.77
CA VAL A 93 36.67 20.63 2.96
C VAL A 93 36.20 21.82 3.79
N ARG A 94 35.33 21.62 4.78
CA ARG A 94 34.88 22.68 5.71
C ARG A 94 36.04 23.24 6.55
N CYS A 95 36.92 22.37 7.04
CA CYS A 95 38.02 22.72 7.93
C CYS A 95 39.31 23.12 7.20
N GLU A 96 39.38 22.91 5.89
CA GLU A 96 40.57 23.22 5.10
C GLU A 96 40.88 24.74 5.12
N PRO A 97 42.15 25.14 5.34
CA PRO A 97 42.54 26.55 5.32
C PRO A 97 42.13 27.26 4.03
N GLY A 98 41.51 28.43 4.17
CA GLY A 98 41.01 29.21 3.03
C GLY A 98 39.64 28.78 2.51
N SER A 99 39.03 27.73 3.09
CA SER A 99 37.66 27.35 2.76
C SER A 99 36.65 28.41 3.21
N ARG A 100 35.60 28.59 2.41
CA ARG A 100 34.43 29.40 2.72
C ARG A 100 33.23 28.49 2.90
N ARG A 101 32.25 28.92 3.68
CA ARG A 101 30.99 28.19 3.88
C ARG A 101 29.81 29.13 3.69
N SER A 102 28.79 28.66 2.98
CA SER A 102 27.52 29.37 2.85
C SER A 102 26.73 29.33 4.14
N ASN A 103 25.94 30.37 4.40
CA ASN A 103 25.22 30.53 5.66
C ASN A 103 23.86 29.83 5.77
N HIS A 104 23.49 28.96 4.83
CA HIS A 104 22.23 28.22 4.92
C HIS A 104 22.31 27.17 6.05
N PRO A 105 21.43 27.24 7.08
CA PRO A 105 21.58 26.42 8.29
C PRO A 105 21.41 24.91 8.01
N LEU A 106 20.47 24.53 7.13
CA LEU A 106 20.24 23.13 6.77
C LEU A 106 21.25 22.62 5.71
N LEU A 107 21.33 23.31 4.57
CA LEU A 107 21.97 22.83 3.35
C LEU A 107 23.21 23.64 2.94
N SER A 108 24.06 24.00 3.91
CA SER A 108 25.28 24.76 3.61
C SER A 108 26.24 24.01 2.68
N VAL A 109 26.97 24.76 1.86
CA VAL A 109 28.08 24.31 1.00
C VAL A 109 29.38 24.91 1.51
N SER A 110 30.47 24.15 1.43
CA SER A 110 31.83 24.68 1.60
C SER A 110 32.62 24.60 0.30
N ALA A 111 33.43 25.62 0.03
CA ALA A 111 34.24 25.71 -1.17
C ALA A 111 35.62 26.29 -0.87
N ASN A 112 36.65 25.78 -1.57
CA ASN A 112 38.04 26.19 -1.44
C ASN A 112 38.66 26.41 -2.83
N GLY A 113 38.97 27.66 -3.17
CA GLY A 113 39.51 28.07 -4.46
C GLY A 113 38.93 29.41 -4.95
N PRO A 114 39.23 29.83 -6.19
CA PRO A 114 38.85 31.14 -6.71
C PRO A 114 37.36 31.46 -6.71
N LEU A 115 36.48 30.45 -6.82
CA LEU A 115 35.02 30.63 -6.80
C LEU A 115 34.40 30.50 -5.39
N ALA A 116 35.21 30.32 -4.35
CA ALA A 116 34.71 30.01 -3.01
C ALA A 116 33.79 31.10 -2.45
N ASP A 117 34.16 32.38 -2.61
CA ASP A 117 33.35 33.50 -2.14
C ASP A 117 32.03 33.63 -2.91
N GLU A 118 32.04 33.33 -4.22
CA GLU A 118 30.85 33.39 -5.08
C GLU A 118 29.85 32.27 -4.74
N ILE A 119 30.34 31.02 -4.70
CA ILE A 119 29.54 29.84 -4.33
C ILE A 119 28.94 30.00 -2.92
N CYS A 120 29.74 30.51 -1.97
CA CYS A 120 29.33 30.58 -0.57
C CYS A 120 28.53 31.84 -0.21
N LYS A 121 28.36 32.79 -1.14
CA LYS A 121 27.64 34.04 -0.86
C LYS A 121 26.19 33.81 -0.42
N ASN A 122 25.51 32.83 -1.05
CA ASN A 122 24.08 32.51 -0.89
C ASN A 122 23.22 33.74 -0.54
N ALA A 123 23.18 34.71 -1.46
CA ALA A 123 22.50 35.97 -1.22
C ALA A 123 20.98 35.81 -1.07
N SER A 124 20.40 34.79 -1.72
CA SER A 124 18.96 34.52 -1.74
C SER A 124 18.44 33.90 -0.43
N GLY A 125 19.29 33.19 0.32
CA GLY A 125 18.85 32.37 1.45
C GLY A 125 18.15 31.07 1.04
N ARG A 126 18.05 30.76 -0.26
CA ARG A 126 17.47 29.51 -0.74
C ARG A 126 18.49 28.37 -0.68
N SER A 127 18.02 27.14 -0.51
CA SER A 127 18.86 25.96 -0.61
C SER A 127 19.28 25.65 -2.06
N PHE A 128 18.36 25.89 -3.00
CA PHE A 128 18.44 25.56 -4.42
C PHE A 128 17.77 26.68 -5.25
N GLY A 129 17.88 26.61 -6.58
CA GLY A 129 17.34 27.61 -7.50
C GLY A 129 18.15 28.91 -7.59
N VAL A 130 17.49 29.97 -8.05
CA VAL A 130 18.12 31.29 -8.33
C VAL A 130 18.76 31.88 -7.07
N GLY A 131 20.00 32.34 -7.19
CA GLY A 131 20.82 32.92 -6.14
C GLY A 131 21.33 31.92 -5.10
N SER A 132 21.23 30.61 -5.37
CA SER A 132 21.77 29.54 -4.51
C SER A 132 23.21 29.18 -4.92
N PRO A 133 23.98 28.48 -4.05
CA PRO A 133 25.31 27.97 -4.43
C PRO A 133 25.28 27.11 -5.71
N TYR A 134 24.16 26.44 -5.98
CA TYR A 134 24.00 25.55 -7.12
C TYR A 134 23.82 26.28 -8.45
N GLU A 135 23.26 27.49 -8.45
CA GLU A 135 23.22 28.34 -9.65
C GLU A 135 24.64 28.67 -10.12
N VAL A 136 25.51 29.08 -9.19
CA VAL A 136 26.92 29.35 -9.47
C VAL A 136 27.62 28.10 -10.03
N LEU A 137 27.32 26.90 -9.52
CA LEU A 137 27.89 25.67 -10.07
C LEU A 137 27.44 25.41 -11.52
N VAL A 138 26.22 25.78 -11.89
CA VAL A 138 25.71 25.70 -13.27
C VAL A 138 26.38 26.73 -14.15
N ASP A 139 26.45 27.99 -13.71
CA ASP A 139 27.04 29.10 -14.47
C ASP A 139 28.52 28.86 -14.83
N HIS A 140 29.25 28.20 -13.95
CA HIS A 140 30.66 27.84 -14.14
C HIS A 140 30.87 26.41 -14.69
N ASP A 141 29.81 25.74 -15.12
CA ASP A 141 29.79 24.35 -15.63
C ASP A 141 30.65 23.38 -14.80
N ALA A 142 30.42 23.42 -13.48
CA ALA A 142 31.18 22.64 -12.51
C ALA A 142 31.09 21.13 -12.78
N VAL A 143 32.14 20.40 -12.42
CA VAL A 143 32.14 18.94 -12.46
C VAL A 143 31.48 18.41 -11.19
N MET A 144 30.33 17.78 -11.33
CA MET A 144 29.64 17.06 -10.24
C MET A 144 30.27 15.68 -10.10
N LEU A 145 31.01 15.46 -9.01
CA LEU A 145 31.79 14.25 -8.76
C LEU A 145 31.13 13.39 -7.68
N MET A 146 30.80 12.16 -8.02
CA MET A 146 30.13 11.19 -7.16
C MET A 146 31.08 10.05 -6.81
N VAL A 147 31.62 10.07 -5.59
CA VAL A 147 32.62 9.12 -5.09
C VAL A 147 31.94 8.08 -4.21
N GLY A 148 31.60 6.92 -4.78
CA GLY A 148 30.97 5.83 -4.03
C GLY A 148 29.51 6.07 -3.67
N VAL A 149 28.88 7.12 -4.20
CA VAL A 149 27.47 7.45 -3.96
C VAL A 149 26.73 7.64 -5.28
N PRO A 150 25.46 7.23 -5.37
CA PRO A 150 24.63 7.45 -6.56
C PRO A 150 23.87 8.80 -6.55
N PHE A 151 24.19 9.70 -5.62
CA PHE A 151 23.44 10.94 -5.39
C PHE A 151 24.19 12.18 -5.90
N CYS A 152 23.46 13.11 -6.52
CA CYS A 152 23.97 14.40 -6.96
C CYS A 152 22.95 15.48 -6.58
N SER A 153 23.28 16.38 -5.65
CA SER A 153 22.34 17.42 -5.20
C SER A 153 22.05 18.50 -6.25
N LEU A 154 22.79 18.53 -7.37
CA LEU A 154 22.43 19.41 -8.49
C LEU A 154 21.12 18.97 -9.17
N LYS A 155 20.73 17.70 -9.01
CA LYS A 155 19.39 17.20 -9.34
C LYS A 155 18.30 17.98 -8.62
N ASP A 156 18.46 18.27 -7.33
CA ASP A 156 17.47 19.04 -6.56
C ASP A 156 17.41 20.50 -7.03
N HIS A 157 18.52 21.08 -7.49
CA HIS A 157 18.53 22.39 -8.14
C HIS A 157 17.74 22.37 -9.45
N ALA A 158 17.99 21.39 -10.32
CA ALA A 158 17.24 21.24 -11.57
C ALA A 158 15.74 21.01 -11.31
N GLU A 159 15.36 20.21 -10.31
CA GLU A 159 13.96 20.03 -9.90
C GLU A 159 13.31 21.32 -9.39
N THR A 160 14.08 22.14 -8.67
CA THR A 160 13.63 23.46 -8.19
C THR A 160 13.40 24.41 -9.36
N MET A 161 14.31 24.44 -10.33
CA MET A 161 14.18 25.29 -11.52
C MET A 161 13.06 24.81 -12.46
N PHE A 162 12.82 23.50 -12.53
CA PHE A 162 11.73 22.93 -13.31
C PHE A 162 10.35 23.11 -12.64
N GLY A 163 10.30 23.14 -11.30
CA GLY A 163 9.04 23.23 -10.56
C GLY A 163 8.32 21.88 -10.47
N VAL A 164 9.03 20.82 -10.08
CA VAL A 164 8.42 19.48 -10.02
C VAL A 164 7.22 19.42 -9.07
N PRO A 165 6.16 18.68 -9.44
CA PRO A 165 4.85 18.80 -8.80
C PRO A 165 4.77 18.23 -7.38
N TYR A 166 5.72 17.37 -7.02
CA TYR A 166 5.76 16.69 -5.72
C TYR A 166 6.62 17.41 -4.67
N ARG A 167 7.02 18.65 -4.95
CA ARG A 167 7.77 19.52 -4.03
C ARG A 167 7.18 20.92 -3.99
N TYR A 168 7.54 21.67 -2.95
CA TYR A 168 7.18 23.08 -2.78
C TYR A 168 8.27 23.83 -2.01
N GLU A 169 8.32 25.15 -2.16
CA GLU A 169 9.26 25.99 -1.41
C GLU A 169 8.73 26.28 -0.01
N LYS A 170 9.39 25.75 1.03
CA LYS A 170 9.10 26.06 2.43
C LYS A 170 10.06 27.15 2.92
N PHE A 171 9.52 28.21 3.51
CA PHE A 171 10.30 29.30 4.10
C PHE A 171 10.42 29.12 5.62
N PHE A 172 11.62 29.35 6.14
CA PHE A 172 11.94 29.21 7.55
C PHE A 172 12.42 30.55 8.09
N SER A 173 11.88 30.95 9.24
CA SER A 173 12.32 32.12 10.01
C SER A 173 13.20 31.64 11.17
N TYR A 174 14.42 32.16 11.28
CA TYR A 174 15.39 31.72 12.27
C TYR A 174 15.66 32.83 13.31
N SER A 175 15.64 32.49 14.61
CA SER A 175 16.17 33.34 15.68
C SER A 175 17.60 32.92 16.03
N THR A 176 18.63 33.59 15.51
CA THR A 176 20.03 33.30 15.84
C THR A 176 20.42 33.94 17.17
N ARG A 177 21.20 33.23 18.01
CA ARG A 177 21.98 33.84 19.10
C ARG A 177 23.20 34.64 18.61
N THR A 178 23.49 34.64 17.30
CA THR A 178 24.48 35.52 16.68
C THR A 178 23.87 36.88 16.29
N PRO A 179 24.46 38.03 16.70
CA PRO A 179 23.84 39.37 16.54
C PRO A 179 23.61 39.85 15.10
N CYS A 180 24.18 39.19 14.09
CA CYS A 180 24.23 39.71 12.72
C CYS A 180 23.24 39.08 11.73
N GLN A 181 22.42 38.09 12.13
CA GLN A 181 21.51 37.39 11.21
C GLN A 181 20.08 37.20 11.74
N SER A 182 19.72 37.93 12.81
CA SER A 182 18.33 38.04 13.27
C SER A 182 17.43 38.54 12.12
N GLY A 183 16.43 37.74 11.74
CA GLY A 183 15.41 38.12 10.76
C GLY A 183 15.66 37.76 9.29
N LYS A 184 16.77 37.08 8.94
CA LYS A 184 16.97 36.57 7.57
C LYS A 184 16.09 35.34 7.32
N LYS A 185 15.30 35.35 6.25
CA LYS A 185 14.49 34.20 5.81
C LYS A 185 15.35 33.24 4.99
N TYR A 186 15.23 31.94 5.26
CA TYR A 186 15.83 30.88 4.46
C TYR A 186 14.73 30.03 3.85
N SER A 187 15.02 29.31 2.77
CA SER A 187 14.02 28.45 2.14
C SER A 187 14.60 27.14 1.63
N HIS A 188 13.77 26.11 1.64
CA HIS A 188 14.13 24.80 1.10
C HIS A 188 12.97 24.24 0.26
N PHE A 189 13.32 23.71 -0.91
CA PHE A 189 12.40 23.01 -1.80
C PHE A 189 12.16 21.58 -1.31
N VAL A 190 11.19 21.46 -0.40
CA VAL A 190 10.83 20.24 0.34
C VAL A 190 9.81 19.40 -0.41
N ARG A 191 9.71 18.11 -0.05
CA ARG A 191 8.61 17.24 -0.48
C ARG A 191 7.41 17.42 0.44
N TYR A 192 6.22 17.16 -0.08
CA TYR A 192 5.02 17.02 0.76
C TYR A 192 5.20 15.87 1.76
N LEU A 193 4.66 16.03 2.96
CA LEU A 193 4.53 14.90 3.87
C LEU A 193 3.43 13.99 3.33
N VAL A 194 3.68 12.69 3.37
CA VAL A 194 2.75 11.66 2.95
C VAL A 194 2.67 10.62 4.05
N LYS A 195 1.47 10.12 4.34
CA LYS A 195 1.26 9.06 5.33
C LYS A 195 1.74 7.69 4.81
N GLN A 196 2.07 7.57 3.52
CA GLN A 196 2.53 6.37 2.81
C GLN A 196 3.81 6.65 1.99
N ASP A 197 4.46 5.63 1.44
CA ASP A 197 5.74 5.69 0.71
C ASP A 197 5.68 6.32 -0.71
N ASP A 198 4.61 7.05 -1.06
CA ASP A 198 4.32 7.56 -2.42
C ASP A 198 5.40 8.45 -3.05
N LEU A 199 6.24 9.09 -2.23
CA LEU A 199 7.28 10.03 -2.69
C LEU A 199 8.70 9.48 -2.51
N LYS A 200 8.87 8.15 -2.62
CA LYS A 200 10.17 7.49 -2.52
C LYS A 200 11.06 7.84 -3.71
N LEU A 201 12.22 8.44 -3.41
CA LEU A 201 13.16 8.91 -4.41
C LEU A 201 14.06 7.78 -4.91
N VAL A 202 14.30 7.75 -6.22
CA VAL A 202 15.30 6.90 -6.86
C VAL A 202 16.64 7.63 -6.89
N PRO A 203 17.78 6.94 -6.65
CA PRO A 203 19.09 7.58 -6.76
C PRO A 203 19.36 8.17 -8.15
N PHE A 204 20.03 9.33 -8.18
CA PHE A 204 20.26 10.09 -9.40
C PHE A 204 20.97 9.28 -10.49
N LEU A 205 22.10 8.63 -10.16
CA LEU A 205 22.85 7.85 -11.15
C LEU A 205 22.03 6.68 -11.68
N ASP A 206 21.31 5.96 -10.82
CA ASP A 206 20.51 4.81 -11.22
C ASP A 206 19.43 5.20 -12.23
N ARG A 207 18.84 6.39 -12.07
CA ARG A 207 17.77 6.89 -12.92
C ARG A 207 18.28 7.57 -14.20
N VAL A 208 19.37 8.33 -14.11
CA VAL A 208 19.85 9.19 -15.22
C VAL A 208 20.87 8.48 -16.12
N LEU A 209 21.56 7.44 -15.65
CA LEU A 209 22.58 6.74 -16.43
C LEU A 209 22.09 6.22 -17.80
N PRO A 210 20.87 5.66 -17.94
CA PRO A 210 20.35 5.25 -19.26
C PRO A 210 20.21 6.41 -20.25
N HIS A 211 19.97 7.64 -19.77
CA HIS A 211 19.69 8.83 -20.57
C HIS A 211 20.94 9.71 -20.77
N ALA A 212 21.91 9.65 -19.85
CA ALA A 212 23.10 10.49 -19.84
C ALA A 212 24.40 9.75 -20.14
N LYS A 213 24.35 8.55 -20.75
CA LYS A 213 25.54 7.70 -20.95
C LYS A 213 26.69 8.40 -21.69
N SER A 214 26.38 9.33 -22.60
CA SER A 214 27.40 10.12 -23.32
C SER A 214 27.99 11.28 -22.50
N TYR A 215 27.33 11.69 -21.41
CA TYR A 215 27.74 12.82 -20.57
C TYR A 215 28.39 12.39 -19.25
N ILE A 216 28.18 11.14 -18.83
CA ILE A 216 28.76 10.58 -17.60
C ILE A 216 30.07 9.86 -17.92
N THR A 217 31.16 10.31 -17.29
CA THR A 217 32.41 9.54 -17.23
C THR A 217 32.47 8.81 -15.90
N SER A 218 32.98 7.57 -15.91
CA SER A 218 33.11 6.78 -14.68
C SER A 218 34.35 5.92 -14.70
N THR A 219 35.00 5.75 -13.55
CA THR A 219 36.12 4.84 -13.36
C THR A 219 35.95 4.07 -12.05
N ARG A 220 36.64 2.94 -11.91
CA ARG A 220 36.61 2.11 -10.71
C ARG A 220 37.80 2.45 -9.83
N PHE A 221 37.56 2.66 -8.54
CA PHE A 221 38.61 2.84 -7.55
C PHE A 221 38.32 1.98 -6.31
N GLY A 222 39.28 1.12 -5.95
CA GLY A 222 39.10 0.16 -4.86
C GLY A 222 37.88 -0.74 -5.09
N ALA A 223 37.00 -0.81 -4.09
CA ALA A 223 35.76 -1.58 -4.17
C ALA A 223 34.62 -0.86 -4.88
N GLY A 224 34.71 0.46 -5.08
CA GLY A 224 33.61 1.29 -5.56
C GLY A 224 33.86 1.96 -6.91
N GLN A 225 32.94 2.86 -7.28
CA GLN A 225 32.99 3.64 -8.50
C GLN A 225 33.07 5.13 -8.21
N ILE A 226 33.72 5.85 -9.11
CA ILE A 226 33.72 7.32 -9.16
C ILE A 226 33.10 7.71 -10.48
N ALA A 227 32.07 8.54 -10.45
CA ALA A 227 31.40 9.07 -11.64
C ALA A 227 31.46 10.59 -11.65
N ALA A 228 31.51 11.19 -12.84
CA ALA A 228 31.51 12.62 -13.05
C ALA A 228 30.53 13.01 -14.16
N ILE A 229 29.87 14.14 -13.96
CA ILE A 229 29.02 14.80 -14.97
C ILE A 229 29.20 16.32 -14.85
N ARG A 230 29.23 17.03 -15.97
CA ARG A 230 29.26 18.51 -15.99
C ARG A 230 27.90 19.08 -15.59
N ALA A 231 27.88 20.19 -14.87
CA ALA A 231 26.67 20.79 -14.32
C ALA A 231 25.64 21.12 -15.42
N GLY A 232 26.06 21.71 -16.54
CA GLY A 232 25.17 22.01 -17.66
C GLY A 232 24.57 20.75 -18.28
N ALA A 233 25.35 19.68 -18.41
CA ALA A 233 24.85 18.39 -18.90
C ALA A 233 23.90 17.72 -17.89
N CYS A 234 24.20 17.83 -16.60
CA CYS A 234 23.36 17.31 -15.52
C CYS A 234 21.99 18.00 -15.53
N VAL A 235 21.94 19.33 -15.57
CA VAL A 235 20.69 20.10 -15.63
C VAL A 235 19.94 19.77 -16.90
N LYS A 236 20.60 19.83 -18.06
CA LYS A 236 19.98 19.51 -19.36
C LYS A 236 19.29 18.15 -19.37
N VAL A 237 20.00 17.08 -19.02
CA VAL A 237 19.41 15.73 -19.05
C VAL A 237 18.29 15.60 -18.02
N THR A 238 18.47 16.20 -16.83
CA THR A 238 17.44 16.19 -15.79
C THR A 238 16.16 16.86 -16.28
N GLU A 239 16.26 18.04 -16.90
CA GLU A 239 15.12 18.76 -17.49
C GLU A 239 14.49 18.01 -18.67
N GLU A 240 15.29 17.38 -19.54
CA GLU A 240 14.78 16.55 -20.64
C GLU A 240 13.94 15.39 -20.09
N CYS A 241 14.43 14.68 -19.08
CA CYS A 241 13.69 13.60 -18.43
C CYS A 241 12.44 14.11 -17.69
N LEU A 242 12.53 15.24 -16.99
CA LEU A 242 11.39 15.83 -16.27
C LEU A 242 10.29 16.36 -17.21
N ARG A 243 10.66 16.81 -18.42
CA ARG A 243 9.70 17.23 -19.45
C ARG A 243 8.87 16.05 -19.99
N GLU A 244 9.48 14.87 -20.07
CA GLU A 244 8.77 13.64 -20.44
C GLU A 244 7.95 13.08 -19.27
N ASP A 245 8.49 13.12 -18.06
CA ASP A 245 7.86 12.65 -16.83
C ASP A 245 8.18 13.59 -15.64
N PRO A 246 7.24 14.45 -15.21
CA PRO A 246 7.44 15.35 -14.07
C PRO A 246 7.73 14.63 -12.73
N PHE A 247 7.45 13.33 -12.65
CA PHE A 247 7.71 12.46 -11.50
C PHE A 247 8.94 11.57 -11.68
N PHE A 248 9.79 11.86 -12.66
CA PHE A 248 10.88 10.98 -13.11
C PHE A 248 11.78 10.42 -12.00
N PHE A 249 12.03 11.18 -10.93
CA PHE A 249 12.91 10.75 -9.82
C PHE A 249 12.18 10.04 -8.67
N LEU A 250 10.89 9.76 -8.83
CA LEU A 250 10.14 8.89 -7.93
C LEU A 250 10.19 7.44 -8.42
N GLU A 251 10.08 6.49 -7.50
CA GLU A 251 10.04 5.05 -7.82
C GLU A 251 8.83 4.70 -8.71
N SER A 252 7.72 5.41 -8.50
CA SER A 252 6.50 5.37 -9.30
C SER A 252 5.82 6.75 -9.30
N THR A 253 5.00 7.01 -10.31
CA THR A 253 4.08 8.17 -10.30
C THR A 253 3.17 8.09 -9.07
N PRO A 254 3.02 9.16 -8.27
CA PRO A 254 2.15 9.16 -7.11
C PRO A 254 0.70 8.89 -7.49
N HIS A 255 -0.05 8.21 -6.61
CA HIS A 255 -1.48 7.94 -6.80
C HIS A 255 -2.27 9.22 -7.16
N ASP A 256 -2.02 10.31 -6.43
CA ASP A 256 -2.66 11.61 -6.63
C ASP A 256 -1.83 12.54 -7.55
N GLY A 257 -1.08 12.01 -8.52
CA GLY A 257 -0.15 12.78 -9.37
C GLY A 257 -0.79 14.04 -10.01
N GLN A 258 -2.06 13.97 -10.43
CA GLN A 258 -2.76 15.14 -10.97
C GLN A 258 -2.97 16.25 -9.93
N ALA A 259 -3.22 15.89 -8.67
CA ALA A 259 -3.37 16.85 -7.57
C ALA A 259 -2.04 17.52 -7.25
N TYR A 260 -0.93 16.78 -7.26
CA TYR A 260 0.41 17.35 -7.13
C TYR A 260 0.69 18.37 -8.25
N THR A 261 0.41 18.01 -9.51
CA THR A 261 0.62 18.89 -10.66
C THR A 261 -0.22 20.16 -10.58
N PHE A 262 -1.48 20.00 -10.18
CA PHE A 262 -2.36 21.15 -9.99
C PHE A 262 -1.90 22.05 -8.85
N LEU A 263 -1.60 21.49 -7.68
CA LEU A 263 -1.09 22.24 -6.53
C LEU A 263 0.17 23.01 -6.88
N SER A 264 1.11 22.38 -7.58
CA SER A 264 2.31 23.05 -8.07
C SER A 264 1.97 24.22 -8.99
N GLY A 265 1.01 24.06 -9.90
CA GLY A 265 0.51 25.13 -10.75
C GLY A 265 -0.24 26.25 -10.02
N LEU A 266 -0.66 26.02 -8.77
CA LEU A 266 -1.29 27.03 -7.92
C LEU A 266 -0.28 27.86 -7.11
N ILE A 267 0.93 27.36 -6.94
CA ILE A 267 2.00 28.09 -6.25
C ILE A 267 2.47 29.20 -7.21
N ASP A 268 1.92 30.40 -7.04
CA ASP A 268 2.09 31.59 -7.91
C ASP A 268 1.26 31.57 -9.21
N TYR A 269 0.00 31.13 -9.14
CA TYR A 269 -0.95 31.24 -10.26
C TYR A 269 -1.25 32.70 -10.58
N GLN A 270 -1.28 33.04 -11.87
CA GLN A 270 -1.79 34.30 -12.40
C GLN A 270 -2.71 34.03 -13.59
N SER A 271 -3.91 34.60 -13.56
CA SER A 271 -4.84 34.55 -14.70
C SER A 271 -4.70 35.79 -15.59
N ASP A 272 -5.18 35.67 -16.82
CA ASP A 272 -5.22 36.78 -17.79
C ASP A 272 -6.18 37.92 -17.36
N GLY A 273 -7.14 37.62 -16.46
CA GLY A 273 -8.06 38.57 -15.84
C GLY A 273 -7.60 39.07 -14.46
N GLY A 274 -6.29 39.14 -14.23
CA GLY A 274 -5.68 39.81 -13.08
C GLY A 274 -5.73 39.07 -11.73
N LEU A 275 -6.30 37.87 -11.65
CA LEU A 275 -6.28 37.05 -10.43
C LEU A 275 -4.88 36.49 -10.20
N SER A 276 -4.22 36.89 -9.10
CA SER A 276 -3.02 36.21 -8.61
C SER A 276 -3.34 35.39 -7.38
N ILE A 277 -2.84 34.14 -7.30
CA ILE A 277 -2.92 33.29 -6.11
C ILE A 277 -1.50 32.90 -5.71
N ARG A 278 -1.11 33.26 -4.49
CA ARG A 278 0.13 32.79 -3.88
C ARG A 278 -0.18 31.87 -2.72
N ALA A 279 0.34 30.65 -2.81
CA ALA A 279 0.32 29.69 -1.72
C ALA A 279 1.64 29.76 -0.94
N THR A 280 1.60 30.09 0.34
CA THR A 280 2.76 30.03 1.23
C THR A 280 2.48 29.10 2.40
N ILE A 281 3.42 28.21 2.71
CA ILE A 281 3.40 27.49 3.98
C ILE A 281 4.17 28.34 4.99
N ARG A 282 3.45 28.91 5.96
CA ARG A 282 4.04 29.71 7.03
C ARG A 282 4.27 28.84 8.24
N ASP A 283 5.40 29.07 8.88
CA ASP A 283 5.85 28.34 10.05
C ASP A 283 6.05 29.37 11.18
N GLU A 284 4.96 29.70 11.88
CA GLU A 284 5.04 30.26 13.22
C GLU A 284 4.94 29.04 14.16
N ASP A 285 6.04 28.70 14.84
CA ASP A 285 6.15 27.63 15.87
C ASP A 285 6.28 26.14 15.43
N GLY A 286 6.61 25.82 14.19
CA GLY A 286 6.88 24.45 13.72
C GLY A 286 5.72 23.77 12.99
N GLU A 287 4.59 24.47 12.83
CA GLU A 287 3.35 23.96 12.26
C GLU A 287 3.04 24.65 10.92
N GLY A 288 3.26 23.93 9.80
CA GLY A 288 3.01 24.44 8.46
C GLY A 288 1.51 24.61 8.16
N SER A 289 1.07 25.85 7.92
CA SER A 289 -0.29 26.16 7.43
C SER A 289 -0.26 26.75 6.02
N TRP A 290 -1.16 26.27 5.14
CA TRP A 290 -1.34 26.89 3.84
C TRP A 290 -2.04 28.24 4.01
N CYS A 291 -1.39 29.28 3.50
CA CYS A 291 -1.95 30.61 3.38
C CYS A 291 -2.05 30.94 1.90
N TRP A 292 -3.27 31.15 1.43
CA TRP A 292 -3.56 31.58 0.07
C TRP A 292 -3.94 33.05 0.09
N GLU A 293 -3.14 33.85 -0.60
CA GLU A 293 -3.39 35.28 -0.77
C GLU A 293 -3.70 35.51 -2.25
N GLY A 294 -4.75 36.28 -2.52
CA GLY A 294 -5.01 36.71 -3.88
C GLY A 294 -5.60 38.09 -3.98
N GLU A 295 -5.38 38.68 -5.15
CA GLU A 295 -5.80 40.02 -5.53
C GLU A 295 -6.45 39.91 -6.92
N ASP A 296 -7.57 40.62 -7.10
CA ASP A 296 -8.28 40.79 -8.36
C ASP A 296 -8.00 42.19 -8.96
N GLU A 297 -8.36 42.44 -10.22
CA GLU A 297 -8.20 43.71 -10.94
C GLU A 297 -8.80 44.92 -10.21
N THR A 298 -9.74 44.68 -9.29
CA THR A 298 -10.36 45.69 -8.43
C THR A 298 -9.58 46.01 -7.14
N LEU A 299 -8.40 45.40 -6.94
CA LEU A 299 -7.55 45.49 -5.73
C LEU A 299 -8.22 44.99 -4.44
N GLN A 300 -9.26 44.16 -4.53
CA GLN A 300 -9.78 43.45 -3.36
C GLN A 300 -8.86 42.28 -3.01
N SER A 301 -8.16 42.39 -1.89
CA SER A 301 -7.29 41.34 -1.35
C SER A 301 -8.11 40.35 -0.51
N PHE A 302 -7.92 39.05 -0.73
CA PHE A 302 -8.45 38.01 0.15
C PHE A 302 -7.31 37.16 0.72
N ARG A 303 -7.55 36.59 1.90
CA ARG A 303 -6.62 35.69 2.59
C ARG A 303 -7.40 34.50 3.15
N TYR A 304 -7.03 33.31 2.71
CA TYR A 304 -7.59 32.06 3.22
C TYR A 304 -6.50 31.26 3.92
N GLU A 305 -6.70 30.98 5.20
CA GLU A 305 -5.82 30.14 6.02
C GLU A 305 -6.53 28.82 6.29
N PHE A 306 -5.85 27.69 6.03
CA PHE A 306 -6.43 26.38 6.28
C PHE A 306 -6.42 26.08 7.79
N PRO A 307 -7.53 25.55 8.36
CA PRO A 307 -7.71 25.42 9.82
C PRO A 307 -6.90 24.31 10.50
N GLU A 308 -6.20 23.44 9.78
CA GLU A 308 -5.36 22.36 10.33
C GLU A 308 -3.98 22.30 9.65
N THR A 309 -2.98 21.80 10.37
CA THR A 309 -1.61 21.55 9.90
C THR A 309 -1.60 20.60 8.70
N THR A 310 -1.59 21.19 7.51
CA THR A 310 -1.94 20.53 6.25
C THR A 310 -0.69 20.22 5.43
N GLU A 311 0.23 19.41 5.97
CA GLU A 311 1.45 19.05 5.23
C GLU A 311 1.25 17.93 4.18
N THR A 312 0.01 17.46 3.95
CA THR A 312 -0.33 16.37 3.01
C THR A 312 -1.29 16.83 1.89
N VAL A 313 -1.08 16.33 0.66
CA VAL A 313 -1.96 16.60 -0.50
C VAL A 313 -3.38 16.04 -0.31
N SER A 314 -3.53 14.94 0.42
CA SER A 314 -4.84 14.35 0.72
C SER A 314 -5.73 15.30 1.54
N ALA A 315 -5.14 15.98 2.54
CA ALA A 315 -5.87 16.95 3.35
C ALA A 315 -6.24 18.21 2.54
N PHE A 316 -5.41 18.64 1.59
CA PHE A 316 -5.78 19.69 0.65
C PHE A 316 -7.02 19.31 -0.17
N LEU A 317 -7.07 18.09 -0.72
CA LEU A 317 -8.20 17.61 -1.52
C LEU A 317 -9.50 17.54 -0.72
N ASP A 318 -9.43 17.23 0.58
CA ASP A 318 -10.60 17.20 1.48
C ASP A 318 -11.21 18.59 1.69
N HIS A 319 -10.41 19.65 1.57
CA HIS A 319 -10.86 21.03 1.71
C HIS A 319 -11.07 21.75 0.36
N ALA A 320 -10.62 21.20 -0.76
CA ALA A 320 -10.69 21.83 -2.08
C ALA A 320 -12.12 22.24 -2.50
N GLY A 321 -13.14 21.46 -2.10
CA GLY A 321 -14.54 21.80 -2.36
C GLY A 321 -15.05 23.00 -1.55
N GLN A 322 -14.61 23.13 -0.30
CA GLN A 322 -14.92 24.29 0.55
C GLN A 322 -14.21 25.54 0.04
N VAL A 323 -12.93 25.39 -0.34
CA VAL A 323 -12.14 26.46 -0.98
C VAL A 323 -12.84 26.94 -2.25
N ALA A 324 -13.27 26.04 -3.14
CA ALA A 324 -14.01 26.45 -4.34
C ALA A 324 -15.30 27.22 -4.00
N ALA A 325 -16.04 26.82 -2.97
CA ALA A 325 -17.26 27.50 -2.54
C ALA A 325 -16.98 28.91 -1.98
N ASP A 326 -15.93 29.05 -1.17
CA ASP A 326 -15.52 30.32 -0.57
C ASP A 326 -15.00 31.32 -1.62
N PHE A 327 -14.33 30.80 -2.67
CA PHE A 327 -13.82 31.62 -3.78
C PHE A 327 -14.91 32.04 -4.77
N ASN A 328 -15.98 31.26 -4.94
CA ASN A 328 -17.09 31.56 -5.86
C ASN A 328 -17.87 32.83 -5.48
N GLY A 329 -17.67 33.38 -4.27
CA GLY A 329 -18.24 34.65 -3.83
C GLY A 329 -17.30 35.86 -3.90
N VAL A 330 -16.01 35.63 -4.20
CA VAL A 330 -14.95 36.66 -4.25
C VAL A 330 -14.50 36.93 -5.68
N LEU A 331 -14.51 35.90 -6.54
CA LEU A 331 -14.08 35.99 -7.92
C LEU A 331 -15.28 36.19 -8.86
N ASN A 332 -15.35 37.34 -9.53
CA ASN A 332 -16.50 37.75 -10.36
C ASN A 332 -16.24 37.70 -11.88
N ASP A 333 -15.19 37.02 -12.33
CA ASP A 333 -14.79 37.01 -13.75
C ASP A 333 -14.67 35.60 -14.34
N ASP A 334 -14.89 35.46 -15.66
CA ASP A 334 -14.87 34.19 -16.41
C ASP A 334 -13.52 33.45 -16.26
N SER A 335 -12.45 34.18 -15.95
CA SER A 335 -11.11 33.70 -15.63
C SER A 335 -11.05 32.78 -14.39
N ALA A 336 -11.94 32.99 -13.42
CA ALA A 336 -12.06 32.18 -12.21
C ALA A 336 -12.80 30.86 -12.44
N HIS A 337 -13.55 30.75 -13.54
CA HIS A 337 -14.34 29.57 -13.86
C HIS A 337 -13.44 28.35 -14.08
N HIS A 338 -12.35 28.48 -14.83
CA HIS A 338 -11.38 27.41 -15.06
C HIS A 338 -10.68 26.96 -13.77
N PHE A 339 -10.39 27.91 -12.87
CA PHE A 339 -9.78 27.62 -11.56
C PHE A 339 -10.76 26.87 -10.64
N LEU A 340 -12.02 27.30 -10.57
CA LEU A 340 -13.08 26.65 -9.80
C LEU A 340 -13.48 25.28 -10.40
N GLU A 341 -13.50 25.16 -11.72
CA GLU A 341 -13.71 23.89 -12.42
C GLU A 341 -12.56 22.91 -12.17
N ALA A 342 -11.30 23.36 -12.18
CA ALA A 342 -10.16 22.51 -11.88
C ALA A 342 -10.12 22.06 -10.40
N LEU A 343 -10.40 22.96 -9.45
CA LEU A 343 -10.59 22.60 -8.03
C LEU A 343 -11.74 21.61 -7.85
N SER A 344 -12.87 21.83 -8.54
CA SER A 344 -14.01 20.90 -8.55
C SER A 344 -13.65 19.56 -9.19
N ALA A 345 -12.86 19.54 -10.26
CA ALA A 345 -12.40 18.35 -10.96
C ALA A 345 -11.41 17.52 -10.13
N LEU A 346 -10.58 18.16 -9.30
CA LEU A 346 -9.63 17.49 -8.40
C LEU A 346 -10.27 17.02 -7.11
N SER A 347 -11.25 17.77 -6.59
CA SER A 347 -12.21 17.26 -5.61
C SER A 347 -12.91 15.99 -6.14
N LYS A 348 -13.21 15.92 -7.44
CA LYS A 348 -13.76 14.74 -8.12
C LYS A 348 -12.70 13.67 -8.43
N SER A 349 -11.41 14.02 -8.53
CA SER A 349 -10.32 13.09 -8.88
C SER A 349 -9.94 12.12 -7.76
N LYS A 350 -10.52 12.28 -6.57
CA LYS A 350 -10.53 11.21 -5.55
C LYS A 350 -11.30 9.97 -5.99
N ASN A 351 -12.01 10.02 -7.13
CA ASN A 351 -12.69 8.91 -7.76
C ASN A 351 -13.17 9.33 -9.15
N THR A 352 -12.30 9.62 -10.12
CA THR A 352 -12.78 9.57 -11.51
C THR A 352 -12.88 8.10 -11.87
N PRO A 353 -14.09 7.52 -11.85
CA PRO A 353 -14.23 6.14 -12.19
C PRO A 353 -13.90 6.05 -13.69
N SER A 354 -13.47 4.87 -14.16
CA SER A 354 -13.57 4.49 -15.57
C SER A 354 -14.79 5.15 -16.23
N ASP A 355 -14.70 5.61 -17.50
CA ASP A 355 -15.84 6.07 -18.31
C ASP A 355 -17.04 5.12 -18.21
N PHE A 356 -16.80 3.86 -17.83
CA PHE A 356 -17.80 2.90 -17.38
C PHE A 356 -18.84 3.47 -16.40
N TYR A 357 -18.46 4.26 -15.40
CA TYR A 357 -19.39 4.84 -14.39
C TYR A 357 -19.83 6.28 -14.68
N SER A 358 -19.68 6.74 -15.93
CA SER A 358 -20.15 8.06 -16.37
C SER A 358 -21.68 8.12 -16.50
N ASP A 359 -22.19 9.36 -16.50
CA ASP A 359 -23.60 9.67 -16.74
C ASP A 359 -24.03 9.16 -18.12
N GLY A 360 -25.09 8.33 -18.14
CA GLY A 360 -25.64 7.71 -19.36
C GLY A 360 -25.21 6.27 -19.62
N LEU A 361 -24.08 5.79 -19.05
CA LEU A 361 -23.63 4.40 -19.17
C LEU A 361 -23.88 3.59 -17.88
N MET A 362 -23.29 3.98 -16.75
CA MET A 362 -23.51 3.37 -15.44
C MET A 362 -23.65 4.44 -14.37
N ASP A 363 -24.74 5.21 -14.43
CA ASP A 363 -25.10 6.17 -13.39
C ASP A 363 -25.43 5.46 -12.06
N LEU A 364 -24.61 5.79 -11.05
CA LEU A 364 -24.70 5.30 -9.68
C LEU A 364 -24.93 6.43 -8.66
N SER A 365 -25.24 7.65 -9.11
CA SER A 365 -25.43 8.84 -8.25
C SER A 365 -26.52 8.66 -7.18
N SER A 366 -27.51 7.81 -7.46
CA SER A 366 -28.58 7.45 -6.53
C SER A 366 -28.18 6.44 -5.45
N TYR A 367 -26.95 5.92 -5.48
CA TYR A 367 -26.48 4.92 -4.52
C TYR A 367 -25.64 5.54 -3.41
N ARG A 368 -25.68 4.96 -2.21
CA ARG A 368 -24.79 5.31 -1.09
C ARG A 368 -24.48 4.11 -0.20
N LEU A 369 -23.33 4.16 0.46
CA LEU A 369 -22.98 3.24 1.54
C LEU A 369 -23.22 3.90 2.90
N GLU A 370 -23.78 3.14 3.83
CA GLU A 370 -23.91 3.52 5.23
C GLU A 370 -23.25 2.45 6.12
N LYS A 371 -22.48 2.85 7.13
CA LYS A 371 -21.94 1.89 8.10
C LYS A 371 -23.09 1.22 8.85
N ALA A 372 -23.08 -0.09 8.88
CA ALA A 372 -24.03 -0.90 9.63
C ALA A 372 -23.45 -1.24 11.00
N LYS A 373 -24.32 -1.41 12.00
CA LYS A 373 -23.95 -1.96 13.30
C LYS A 373 -24.12 -3.47 13.27
N SER A 374 -23.28 -4.19 14.00
CA SER A 374 -23.44 -5.63 14.19
C SER A 374 -24.56 -5.92 15.18
N ASP A 375 -25.81 -5.79 14.73
CA ASP A 375 -27.03 -5.93 15.54
C ASP A 375 -28.07 -6.85 14.84
N ASP A 376 -29.30 -6.84 15.35
CA ASP A 376 -30.40 -7.67 14.86
C ASP A 376 -30.86 -7.27 13.45
N ASP A 377 -30.78 -5.98 13.08
CA ASP A 377 -31.15 -5.51 11.75
C ASP A 377 -30.15 -6.01 10.71
N TRP A 378 -28.86 -5.98 11.05
CA TRP A 378 -27.82 -6.61 10.25
C TRP A 378 -28.10 -8.10 10.05
N ASN A 379 -28.31 -8.84 11.14
CA ASN A 379 -28.58 -10.27 11.07
C ASN A 379 -29.86 -10.60 10.30
N ALA A 380 -30.91 -9.78 10.40
CA ALA A 380 -32.11 -9.92 9.59
C ALA A 380 -31.81 -9.80 8.09
N PHE A 381 -30.95 -8.85 7.70
CA PHE A 381 -30.49 -8.76 6.32
C PHE A 381 -29.71 -10.01 5.89
N ILE A 382 -28.72 -10.46 6.67
CA ILE A 382 -27.91 -11.65 6.36
C ILE A 382 -28.80 -12.89 6.16
N ASN A 383 -29.77 -13.09 7.05
CA ASN A 383 -30.71 -14.20 6.97
C ASN A 383 -31.58 -14.13 5.70
N SER A 384 -31.91 -12.93 5.21
CA SER A 384 -32.76 -12.74 4.04
C SER A 384 -32.01 -12.84 2.70
N SER A 385 -30.79 -12.29 2.63
CA SER A 385 -29.96 -12.29 1.41
C SER A 385 -29.72 -13.71 0.93
N GLU A 386 -29.50 -13.97 -0.35
CA GLU A 386 -29.10 -15.31 -0.80
C GLU A 386 -27.64 -15.63 -0.43
N GLN A 387 -26.76 -14.61 -0.45
CA GLN A 387 -25.32 -14.73 -0.21
C GLN A 387 -24.91 -14.64 1.27
N GLY A 388 -25.84 -14.29 2.16
CA GLY A 388 -25.58 -14.29 3.60
C GLY A 388 -25.17 -15.67 4.13
N THR A 389 -24.20 -15.72 5.02
CA THR A 389 -23.78 -16.97 5.67
C THR A 389 -23.50 -16.71 7.13
N ILE A 390 -23.31 -17.77 7.91
CA ILE A 390 -22.78 -17.67 9.27
C ILE A 390 -21.55 -16.75 9.36
N PHE A 391 -20.69 -16.71 8.34
CA PHE A 391 -19.46 -15.91 8.33
C PHE A 391 -19.70 -14.40 8.34
N SER A 392 -20.90 -13.96 7.97
CA SER A 392 -21.28 -12.55 7.92
C SER A 392 -22.19 -12.13 9.07
N CYS A 393 -22.68 -13.08 9.89
CA CYS A 393 -23.50 -12.78 11.05
C CYS A 393 -22.69 -12.05 12.14
N SER A 394 -23.36 -11.16 12.87
CA SER A 394 -22.77 -10.37 13.96
C SER A 394 -22.05 -11.25 14.98
N GLU A 395 -22.67 -12.37 15.36
CA GLU A 395 -22.17 -13.35 16.33
C GLU A 395 -20.81 -13.93 15.93
N PHE A 396 -20.66 -14.25 14.64
CA PHE A 396 -19.43 -14.83 14.12
C PHE A 396 -18.35 -13.76 14.01
N LEU A 397 -18.67 -12.60 13.43
CA LEU A 397 -17.71 -11.51 13.24
C LEU A 397 -17.18 -10.97 14.58
N GLN A 398 -18.03 -10.82 15.60
CA GLN A 398 -17.61 -10.40 16.95
C GLN A 398 -16.78 -11.47 17.69
N SER A 399 -16.89 -12.73 17.27
CA SER A 399 -16.06 -13.81 17.80
C SER A 399 -14.68 -13.89 17.14
N LEU A 400 -14.49 -13.22 16.00
CA LEU A 400 -13.18 -13.06 15.39
C LEU A 400 -12.41 -11.96 16.12
N ASP A 401 -11.20 -12.26 16.57
CA ASP A 401 -10.30 -11.28 17.19
C ASP A 401 -9.59 -10.43 16.12
N VAL A 402 -10.38 -9.81 15.23
CA VAL A 402 -9.90 -9.01 14.09
C VAL A 402 -10.80 -7.80 13.85
N LYS A 403 -10.28 -6.79 13.15
CA LYS A 403 -11.07 -5.64 12.73
C LYS A 403 -12.07 -6.06 11.65
N THR A 404 -13.33 -5.69 11.83
CA THR A 404 -14.39 -5.91 10.85
C THR A 404 -15.15 -4.62 10.58
N GLU A 405 -15.65 -4.46 9.37
CA GLU A 405 -16.58 -3.38 9.00
C GLU A 405 -17.78 -3.94 8.24
N GLN A 406 -18.96 -3.45 8.60
CA GLN A 406 -20.23 -3.81 7.98
C GLN A 406 -20.80 -2.59 7.28
N TRP A 407 -21.29 -2.78 6.06
CA TRP A 407 -21.85 -1.71 5.24
C TRP A 407 -23.19 -2.11 4.65
N PHE A 408 -24.15 -1.21 4.67
CA PHE A 408 -25.37 -1.29 3.87
C PHE A 408 -25.24 -0.42 2.61
N CYS A 409 -25.77 -0.91 1.50
CA CYS A 409 -25.87 -0.18 0.25
C CYS A 409 -27.33 0.15 -0.04
N TYR A 410 -27.61 1.44 -0.16
CA TYR A 410 -28.93 1.96 -0.48
C TYR A 410 -28.93 2.53 -1.89
N LYS A 411 -30.05 2.34 -2.61
CA LYS A 411 -30.40 3.13 -3.80
C LYS A 411 -31.59 4.00 -3.44
N ASN A 412 -31.44 5.31 -3.49
CA ASN A 412 -32.35 6.25 -2.82
C ASN A 412 -32.56 5.77 -1.37
N ASN A 413 -33.78 5.48 -0.93
CA ASN A 413 -34.04 5.00 0.44
C ASN A 413 -34.31 3.48 0.53
N HIS A 414 -34.00 2.72 -0.52
CA HIS A 414 -34.22 1.28 -0.54
C HIS A 414 -32.92 0.53 -0.33
N LEU A 415 -32.88 -0.38 0.64
CA LEU A 415 -31.75 -1.26 0.89
C LEU A 415 -31.59 -2.26 -0.27
N ARG A 416 -30.39 -2.33 -0.85
CA ARG A 416 -30.09 -3.14 -2.05
C ARG A 416 -29.03 -4.19 -1.83
N GLY A 417 -28.17 -3.99 -0.84
CA GLY A 417 -27.12 -4.94 -0.53
C GLY A 417 -26.43 -4.62 0.78
N ALA A 418 -25.52 -5.49 1.17
CA ALA A 418 -24.62 -5.30 2.29
C ALA A 418 -23.22 -5.84 1.98
N ALA A 419 -22.22 -5.41 2.74
CA ALA A 419 -20.88 -5.98 2.68
C ALA A 419 -20.33 -6.24 4.09
N ALA A 420 -19.86 -7.46 4.33
CA ALA A 420 -19.15 -7.86 5.55
C ALA A 420 -17.65 -7.94 5.24
N LEU A 421 -16.87 -7.00 5.77
CA LEU A 421 -15.46 -6.85 5.46
C LEU A 421 -14.60 -7.20 6.67
N ILE A 422 -13.47 -7.84 6.42
CA ILE A 422 -12.43 -8.09 7.42
C ILE A 422 -11.24 -7.24 7.02
N LEU A 423 -10.70 -6.49 7.96
CA LEU A 423 -9.67 -5.50 7.69
C LEU A 423 -8.31 -5.96 8.21
N SER A 424 -7.25 -5.44 7.57
CA SER A 424 -5.90 -5.46 8.10
C SER A 424 -5.81 -4.77 9.47
N ASN A 425 -4.74 -5.04 10.22
CA ASN A 425 -4.57 -4.49 11.58
C ASN A 425 -4.54 -2.96 11.60
N ASP A 426 -4.05 -2.30 10.56
CA ASP A 426 -4.09 -0.84 10.39
C ASP A 426 -5.47 -0.33 9.93
N GLY A 427 -6.31 -1.19 9.34
CA GLY A 427 -7.62 -0.85 8.77
C GLY A 427 -7.55 -0.37 7.31
N GLY A 428 -6.37 -0.34 6.68
CA GLY A 428 -6.17 0.21 5.34
C GLY A 428 -6.59 -0.71 4.20
N SER A 429 -6.73 -2.02 4.44
CA SER A 429 -7.01 -3.02 3.41
C SER A 429 -8.10 -4.01 3.83
N VAL A 430 -8.89 -4.49 2.86
CA VAL A 430 -9.80 -5.64 3.04
C VAL A 430 -9.02 -6.91 2.78
N VAL A 431 -9.00 -7.81 3.76
CA VAL A 431 -8.22 -9.05 3.75
C VAL A 431 -9.10 -10.28 3.90
N GLU A 432 -8.62 -11.43 3.42
CA GLU A 432 -9.23 -12.72 3.74
C GLU A 432 -8.85 -13.16 5.15
N HIS A 433 -9.80 -13.81 5.84
CA HIS A 433 -9.54 -14.44 7.12
C HIS A 433 -9.68 -15.95 7.00
N GLN A 434 -8.74 -16.69 7.59
CA GLN A 434 -8.67 -18.14 7.41
C GLN A 434 -9.89 -18.91 7.98
N LEU A 435 -10.61 -18.36 8.98
CA LEU A 435 -11.87 -18.92 9.52
C LEU A 435 -13.10 -18.57 8.69
N VAL A 436 -12.98 -17.64 7.75
CA VAL A 436 -14.10 -17.12 6.95
C VAL A 436 -13.97 -17.65 5.53
N ILE A 437 -14.95 -18.44 5.09
CA ILE A 437 -14.87 -19.09 3.78
C ILE A 437 -15.46 -18.21 2.68
N HIS A 438 -16.56 -17.55 2.99
CA HIS A 438 -17.21 -16.57 2.11
C HIS A 438 -17.37 -15.24 2.84
N ASN A 439 -17.03 -14.15 2.19
CA ASN A 439 -17.17 -12.78 2.69
C ASN A 439 -17.44 -11.79 1.57
N GLY A 440 -17.51 -10.50 1.94
CA GLY A 440 -17.72 -9.43 0.99
C GLY A 440 -19.19 -9.13 0.74
N ILE A 441 -19.55 -8.99 -0.54
CA ILE A 441 -20.81 -8.39 -0.99
C ILE A 441 -21.96 -9.41 -0.97
N MET A 442 -23.11 -8.97 -0.47
CA MET A 442 -24.37 -9.70 -0.39
C MET A 442 -25.50 -8.84 -0.93
N LEU A 443 -26.40 -9.42 -1.72
CA LEU A 443 -27.49 -8.68 -2.35
C LEU A 443 -28.80 -8.86 -1.56
N ALA A 444 -29.64 -7.83 -1.56
CA ALA A 444 -30.98 -7.91 -1.01
C ALA A 444 -31.82 -8.93 -1.81
N PRO A 445 -32.83 -9.56 -1.19
CA PRO A 445 -33.75 -10.46 -1.89
C PRO A 445 -34.41 -9.77 -3.09
N ARG A 446 -34.49 -10.47 -4.23
CA ARG A 446 -35.16 -9.96 -5.42
C ARG A 446 -36.66 -9.80 -5.15
N ASN A 447 -37.24 -8.73 -5.69
CA ASN A 447 -38.70 -8.56 -5.67
C ASN A 447 -39.35 -9.60 -6.62
N PRO A 448 -40.22 -10.51 -6.15
CA PRO A 448 -40.83 -11.54 -6.98
C PRO A 448 -41.69 -11.00 -8.14
N MET A 449 -42.20 -9.77 -8.03
CA MET A 449 -43.00 -9.12 -9.07
C MET A 449 -42.15 -8.47 -10.17
N GLN A 450 -40.84 -8.38 -9.95
CA GLN A 450 -39.92 -7.71 -10.86
C GLN A 450 -39.49 -8.65 -11.98
N ASN A 451 -39.45 -8.15 -13.21
CA ASN A 451 -38.98 -8.95 -14.33
C ASN A 451 -37.47 -9.23 -14.23
N GLN A 452 -37.04 -10.33 -14.86
CA GLN A 452 -35.65 -10.80 -14.76
C GLN A 452 -34.62 -9.78 -15.26
N ALA A 453 -34.89 -9.09 -16.37
CA ALA A 453 -33.95 -8.12 -16.95
C ALA A 453 -33.72 -6.93 -16.01
N GLN A 454 -34.78 -6.44 -15.38
CA GLN A 454 -34.70 -5.37 -14.40
C GLN A 454 -33.93 -5.82 -13.15
N ALA A 455 -34.20 -7.03 -12.65
CA ALA A 455 -33.49 -7.56 -11.48
C ALA A 455 -31.99 -7.70 -11.74
N LEU A 456 -31.61 -8.26 -12.90
CA LEU A 456 -30.20 -8.38 -13.30
C LEU A 456 -29.52 -7.02 -13.43
N SER A 457 -30.19 -6.03 -14.02
CA SER A 457 -29.65 -4.67 -14.15
C SER A 457 -29.43 -3.99 -12.79
N GLU A 458 -30.33 -4.21 -11.85
CA GLU A 458 -30.24 -3.63 -10.51
C GLU A 458 -29.18 -4.33 -9.65
N ASP A 459 -29.07 -5.65 -9.71
CA ASP A 459 -28.00 -6.42 -9.08
C ASP A 459 -26.65 -5.94 -9.61
N PHE A 460 -26.51 -5.86 -10.94
CA PHE A 460 -25.30 -5.40 -11.61
C PHE A 460 -24.86 -4.01 -11.15
N ARG A 461 -25.78 -3.04 -11.12
CA ARG A 461 -25.49 -1.67 -10.64
C ARG A 461 -25.11 -1.63 -9.17
N THR A 462 -25.78 -2.43 -8.34
CA THR A 462 -25.48 -2.52 -6.90
C THR A 462 -24.07 -3.06 -6.67
N ILE A 463 -23.68 -4.11 -7.41
CA ILE A 463 -22.31 -4.65 -7.34
C ILE A 463 -21.30 -3.63 -7.87
N CYS A 464 -21.58 -2.99 -9.02
CA CYS A 464 -20.73 -1.93 -9.58
C CYS A 464 -20.45 -0.82 -8.57
N PHE A 465 -21.48 -0.41 -7.82
CA PHE A 465 -21.34 0.57 -6.76
C PHE A 465 -20.44 0.07 -5.64
N PHE A 466 -20.68 -1.12 -5.09
CA PHE A 466 -19.77 -1.69 -4.10
C PHE A 466 -18.33 -1.78 -4.61
N VAL A 467 -18.11 -2.29 -5.81
CA VAL A 467 -16.76 -2.43 -6.39
C VAL A 467 -16.04 -1.09 -6.44
N LYS A 468 -16.69 -0.05 -6.99
CA LYS A 468 -16.16 1.32 -7.04
C LYS A 468 -15.88 1.88 -5.64
N GLU A 469 -16.81 1.68 -4.73
CA GLU A 469 -16.78 2.24 -3.39
C GLU A 469 -15.74 1.56 -2.49
N LEU A 470 -15.52 0.25 -2.66
CA LEU A 470 -14.50 -0.50 -1.93
C LEU A 470 -13.10 -0.20 -2.47
N SER A 471 -12.92 -0.14 -3.80
CA SER A 471 -11.64 0.22 -4.41
C SER A 471 -11.18 1.62 -4.03
N ALA A 472 -12.12 2.54 -3.80
CA ALA A 472 -11.84 3.90 -3.37
C ALA A 472 -11.47 4.04 -1.88
N ARG A 473 -11.98 3.14 -1.04
CA ARG A 473 -11.84 3.22 0.42
C ARG A 473 -10.63 2.48 0.97
N TYR A 474 -10.17 1.45 0.28
CA TYR A 474 -9.15 0.55 0.79
C TYR A 474 -7.99 0.41 -0.20
N GLU A 475 -6.76 0.38 0.32
CA GLU A 475 -5.51 0.26 -0.46
C GLU A 475 -5.47 -1.04 -1.29
N SER A 476 -6.02 -2.12 -0.71
CA SER A 476 -6.22 -3.39 -1.38
C SER A 476 -7.52 -4.02 -0.93
N VAL A 477 -8.13 -4.82 -1.82
CA VAL A 477 -9.39 -5.51 -1.55
C VAL A 477 -9.26 -6.98 -1.91
N HIS A 478 -9.37 -7.85 -0.92
CA HIS A 478 -9.37 -9.31 -1.09
C HIS A 478 -10.63 -9.93 -0.48
N MET A 479 -11.43 -10.62 -1.30
CA MET A 479 -12.68 -11.27 -0.86
C MET A 479 -12.91 -12.59 -1.57
N ALA A 480 -13.43 -13.58 -0.84
CA ALA A 480 -13.94 -14.83 -1.38
C ALA A 480 -15.47 -14.75 -1.45
N LEU A 481 -16.03 -14.53 -2.64
CA LEU A 481 -17.45 -14.32 -2.84
C LEU A 481 -18.25 -15.62 -2.60
N HIS A 482 -19.51 -15.48 -2.23
CA HIS A 482 -20.43 -16.60 -2.08
C HIS A 482 -20.66 -17.33 -3.43
N TRP A 483 -20.88 -18.64 -3.42
CA TRP A 483 -21.04 -19.44 -4.65
C TRP A 483 -22.30 -19.12 -5.47
N THR A 484 -23.26 -18.39 -4.91
CA THR A 484 -24.45 -17.87 -5.63
C THR A 484 -24.29 -16.43 -6.08
N PHE A 485 -23.08 -15.87 -6.05
CA PHE A 485 -22.83 -14.50 -6.50
C PHE A 485 -23.17 -14.38 -8.01
N PRO A 486 -24.07 -13.48 -8.41
CA PRO A 486 -24.77 -13.62 -9.69
C PRO A 486 -23.97 -13.11 -10.91
N ASP A 487 -23.08 -12.14 -10.73
CA ASP A 487 -22.38 -11.51 -11.84
C ASP A 487 -20.99 -11.01 -11.43
N ILE A 488 -19.95 -11.55 -12.06
CA ILE A 488 -18.56 -11.17 -11.78
C ILE A 488 -18.07 -10.00 -12.63
N ARG A 489 -18.79 -9.65 -13.70
CA ARG A 489 -18.40 -8.59 -14.65
C ARG A 489 -18.16 -7.22 -13.99
N PRO A 490 -18.91 -6.79 -12.95
CA PRO A 490 -18.60 -5.54 -12.25
C PRO A 490 -17.16 -5.44 -11.73
N PHE A 491 -16.54 -6.55 -11.32
CA PHE A 491 -15.13 -6.59 -10.92
C PHE A 491 -14.20 -6.51 -12.14
N VAL A 492 -14.50 -7.29 -13.18
CA VAL A 492 -13.71 -7.37 -14.42
C VAL A 492 -13.75 -6.05 -15.21
N TRP A 493 -14.87 -5.33 -15.15
CA TRP A 493 -15.09 -4.09 -15.90
C TRP A 493 -14.67 -2.85 -15.10
N HIS A 494 -14.42 -2.99 -13.81
CA HIS A 494 -13.85 -1.91 -13.01
C HIS A 494 -12.48 -1.54 -13.58
N ASN A 495 -12.29 -0.26 -13.92
CA ASN A 495 -11.06 0.27 -14.52
C ASN A 495 -10.70 -0.32 -15.90
N TYR A 496 -11.67 -0.96 -16.57
CA TYR A 496 -11.48 -1.48 -17.92
C TYR A 496 -11.04 -0.37 -18.88
N SER A 497 -10.05 -0.67 -19.73
CA SER A 497 -9.43 0.25 -20.68
C SER A 497 -8.71 1.47 -20.05
N THR A 498 -8.41 1.43 -18.75
CA THR A 498 -7.61 2.45 -18.07
C THR A 498 -6.29 1.85 -17.55
N ASN A 499 -5.37 2.71 -17.10
CA ASN A 499 -4.13 2.29 -16.43
C ASN A 499 -4.28 2.11 -14.90
N LEU A 500 -5.51 2.25 -14.37
CA LEU A 500 -5.78 2.07 -12.95
C LEU A 500 -5.77 0.56 -12.58
N PRO A 501 -5.55 0.21 -11.31
CA PRO A 501 -5.60 -1.17 -10.85
C PRO A 501 -6.93 -1.86 -11.20
N ASN A 502 -6.85 -3.11 -11.68
CA ASN A 502 -8.02 -3.93 -12.02
C ASN A 502 -8.16 -5.08 -11.01
N TYR A 503 -9.38 -5.59 -10.82
CA TYR A 503 -9.57 -6.80 -10.01
C TYR A 503 -9.08 -8.04 -10.75
N GLU A 504 -8.24 -8.82 -10.10
CA GLU A 504 -7.91 -10.19 -10.47
C GLU A 504 -8.98 -11.15 -9.93
N ILE A 505 -9.28 -12.20 -10.71
CA ILE A 505 -10.34 -13.16 -10.40
C ILE A 505 -9.77 -14.57 -10.39
N ASP A 506 -9.88 -15.24 -9.26
CA ASP A 506 -9.55 -16.65 -9.09
C ASP A 506 -10.82 -17.49 -8.99
N VAL A 507 -10.83 -18.63 -9.71
CA VAL A 507 -11.92 -19.61 -9.62
C VAL A 507 -11.59 -20.65 -8.55
N LEU A 508 -12.46 -20.73 -7.55
CA LEU A 508 -12.42 -21.72 -6.49
C LEU A 508 -13.66 -22.61 -6.58
N TYR A 509 -13.62 -23.74 -5.90
CA TYR A 509 -14.70 -24.72 -5.91
C TYR A 509 -15.09 -25.14 -4.49
N THR A 510 -16.39 -25.40 -4.32
CA THR A 510 -16.97 -26.01 -3.14
C THR A 510 -17.81 -27.25 -3.50
N SER A 511 -18.18 -28.05 -2.50
CA SER A 511 -19.08 -29.20 -2.65
C SER A 511 -20.34 -28.99 -1.82
N LEU A 512 -21.48 -28.87 -2.51
CA LEU A 512 -22.78 -28.68 -1.88
C LEU A 512 -23.55 -29.99 -1.86
N LEU A 513 -24.04 -30.38 -0.69
CA LEU A 513 -24.96 -31.50 -0.53
C LEU A 513 -26.35 -30.97 -0.22
N GLU A 514 -27.34 -31.49 -0.93
CA GLU A 514 -28.74 -31.31 -0.59
C GLU A 514 -29.18 -32.48 0.30
N LEU A 515 -29.71 -32.15 1.48
CA LEU A 515 -30.26 -33.08 2.44
C LEU A 515 -31.77 -33.17 2.24
N GLU A 516 -32.25 -34.39 2.04
CA GLU A 516 -33.69 -34.69 2.02
C GLU A 516 -34.17 -34.93 3.47
N ALA A 517 -35.44 -34.67 3.76
CA ALA A 517 -36.00 -35.00 5.07
C ALA A 517 -35.88 -36.51 5.31
N MET A 518 -35.17 -36.92 6.38
CA MET A 518 -34.84 -38.32 6.61
C MET A 518 -35.54 -38.89 7.84
N ASP A 519 -35.98 -40.14 7.71
CA ASP A 519 -36.25 -41.00 8.85
C ASP A 519 -34.94 -41.71 9.24
N SER A 520 -34.46 -41.45 10.46
CA SER A 520 -33.23 -42.05 11.02
C SER A 520 -33.33 -43.57 11.22
N SER A 521 -34.53 -44.14 11.14
CA SER A 521 -34.75 -45.59 11.22
C SER A 521 -34.51 -46.33 9.90
N LEU A 522 -34.37 -45.63 8.78
CA LEU A 522 -34.08 -46.24 7.49
C LEU A 522 -32.68 -46.86 7.46
N ASP A 523 -32.59 -48.07 6.91
CA ASP A 523 -31.31 -48.69 6.56
C ASP A 523 -30.54 -47.73 5.63
N PRO A 524 -29.22 -47.54 5.81
CA PRO A 524 -28.41 -46.75 4.90
C PRO A 524 -28.66 -47.10 3.41
N ALA A 525 -28.87 -48.36 3.05
CA ALA A 525 -29.12 -48.78 1.67
C ALA A 525 -30.39 -48.16 1.05
N ASP A 526 -31.38 -47.82 1.89
CA ASP A 526 -32.65 -47.24 1.47
C ASP A 526 -32.61 -45.71 1.42
N CYS A 527 -31.57 -45.09 2.00
CA CYS A 527 -31.38 -43.65 1.98
C CYS A 527 -30.98 -43.14 0.57
N PRO A 528 -31.72 -42.17 -0.02
CA PRO A 528 -31.37 -41.57 -1.31
C PRO A 528 -29.97 -40.95 -1.33
N MET A 529 -29.56 -40.29 -0.24
CA MET A 529 -28.22 -39.74 -0.09
C MET A 529 -27.15 -40.84 -0.16
N TYR A 530 -27.39 -41.99 0.48
CA TYR A 530 -26.46 -43.13 0.44
C TYR A 530 -26.16 -43.59 -0.98
N LYS A 531 -27.18 -43.59 -1.84
CA LYS A 531 -27.06 -43.98 -3.26
C LYS A 531 -26.20 -43.00 -4.07
N LYS A 532 -26.14 -41.73 -3.67
CA LYS A 532 -25.31 -40.68 -4.30
C LYS A 532 -23.82 -40.78 -3.93
N LEU A 533 -23.46 -41.38 -2.79
CA LEU A 533 -22.05 -41.59 -2.41
C LEU A 533 -21.34 -42.52 -3.41
N ASN A 534 -20.02 -42.39 -3.52
CA ASN A 534 -19.24 -43.32 -4.35
C ASN A 534 -19.14 -44.73 -3.71
N LYS A 535 -18.69 -45.71 -4.50
CA LYS A 535 -18.56 -47.12 -4.07
C LYS A 535 -17.71 -47.28 -2.79
N SER A 536 -16.62 -46.54 -2.68
CA SER A 536 -15.69 -46.62 -1.54
C SER A 536 -16.34 -46.11 -0.25
N ARG A 537 -17.02 -44.95 -0.27
CA ARG A 537 -17.69 -44.43 0.93
C ARG A 537 -18.82 -45.33 1.39
N ARG A 538 -19.65 -45.83 0.46
CA ARG A 538 -20.70 -46.83 0.78
C ARG A 538 -20.13 -48.08 1.45
N GLN A 539 -18.97 -48.56 0.98
CA GLN A 539 -18.28 -49.70 1.59
C GLN A 539 -17.77 -49.38 3.00
N GLU A 540 -17.14 -48.22 3.19
CA GLU A 540 -16.67 -47.78 4.51
C GLU A 540 -17.81 -47.57 5.51
N ILE A 541 -18.94 -47.01 5.08
CA ILE A 541 -20.15 -46.86 5.91
C ILE A 541 -20.63 -48.21 6.42
N ARG A 542 -20.86 -49.18 5.51
CA ARG A 542 -21.29 -50.53 5.91
C ARG A 542 -20.31 -51.21 6.85
N TYR A 543 -19.01 -51.10 6.58
CA TYR A 543 -18.00 -51.72 7.44
C TYR A 543 -17.89 -51.05 8.81
N GLY A 544 -17.97 -49.73 8.88
CA GLY A 544 -18.00 -49.02 10.15
C GLY A 544 -19.22 -49.41 11.00
N ILE A 545 -20.41 -49.45 10.40
CA ILE A 545 -21.64 -49.91 11.09
C ILE A 545 -21.49 -51.35 11.57
N SER A 546 -20.98 -52.26 10.74
CA SER A 546 -20.77 -53.67 11.14
C SER A 546 -19.78 -53.86 12.30
N LYS A 547 -18.88 -52.89 12.51
CA LYS A 547 -17.90 -52.86 13.60
C LYS A 547 -18.43 -52.13 14.85
N GLY A 548 -19.70 -51.73 14.85
CA GLY A 548 -20.33 -51.02 15.96
C GLY A 548 -19.82 -49.60 16.17
N VAL A 549 -19.25 -48.96 15.13
CA VAL A 549 -18.91 -47.54 15.19
C VAL A 549 -20.20 -46.71 15.20
N TYR A 550 -20.25 -45.71 16.08
CA TYR A 550 -21.38 -44.78 16.16
C TYR A 550 -20.86 -43.34 16.30
N THR A 551 -21.73 -42.39 16.00
CA THR A 551 -21.45 -40.95 16.09
C THR A 551 -22.44 -40.28 17.02
N GLU A 552 -21.96 -39.36 17.85
CA GLU A 552 -22.78 -38.59 18.80
C GLU A 552 -22.40 -37.10 18.76
N HIS A 553 -23.28 -36.23 19.29
CA HIS A 553 -22.92 -34.84 19.57
C HIS A 553 -21.82 -34.79 20.63
N SER A 554 -20.92 -33.81 20.51
CA SER A 554 -19.85 -33.59 21.45
C SER A 554 -19.73 -32.13 21.84
N GLU A 555 -19.48 -31.89 23.11
CA GLU A 555 -19.15 -30.58 23.70
C GLU A 555 -17.71 -30.55 24.25
N ASP A 556 -16.93 -31.62 24.02
CA ASP A 556 -15.55 -31.71 24.50
C ASP A 556 -14.61 -31.01 23.50
N PHE A 557 -14.58 -29.68 23.56
CA PHE A 557 -13.66 -28.86 22.77
C PHE A 557 -12.18 -29.12 23.12
N GLY A 558 -11.89 -29.63 24.32
CA GLY A 558 -10.55 -30.05 24.70
C GLY A 558 -10.10 -31.27 23.89
N MET A 559 -10.98 -32.24 23.68
CA MET A 559 -10.75 -33.39 22.80
C MET A 559 -10.56 -32.95 21.36
N PHE A 560 -11.40 -32.03 20.86
CA PHE A 560 -11.17 -31.42 19.55
C PHE A 560 -9.77 -30.84 19.43
N GLY A 561 -9.34 -30.00 20.37
CA GLY A 561 -8.01 -29.40 20.36
C GLY A 561 -6.88 -30.43 20.34
N ARG A 562 -6.99 -31.50 21.16
CA ARG A 562 -6.02 -32.61 21.17
C ARG A 562 -5.96 -33.33 19.82
N PHE A 563 -7.09 -33.64 19.19
CA PHE A 563 -7.13 -34.34 17.90
C PHE A 563 -6.66 -33.44 16.76
N TYR A 564 -6.98 -32.15 16.83
CA TYR A 564 -6.55 -31.16 15.85
C TYR A 564 -5.03 -31.00 15.89
N ALA A 565 -4.43 -30.89 17.09
CA ALA A 565 -2.98 -30.89 17.27
C ALA A 565 -2.31 -32.12 16.64
N LYS A 566 -2.83 -33.32 16.92
CA LYS A 566 -2.32 -34.59 16.35
C LYS A 566 -2.43 -34.62 14.82
N THR A 567 -3.47 -34.01 14.25
CA THR A 567 -3.69 -33.96 12.79
C THR A 567 -2.61 -33.14 12.08
N PHE A 568 -2.14 -32.05 12.70
CA PHE A 568 -1.07 -31.19 12.18
C PHE A 568 0.34 -31.74 12.44
N ALA A 569 0.60 -32.24 13.65
CA ALA A 569 1.89 -32.84 14.00
C ALA A 569 2.30 -33.96 13.02
N ARG A 570 1.34 -34.76 12.57
CA ARG A 570 1.53 -35.79 11.53
C ARG A 570 2.01 -35.23 10.18
N GLN A 571 1.56 -34.04 9.81
CA GLN A 571 1.88 -33.41 8.53
C GLN A 571 3.23 -32.67 8.60
N GLY A 572 3.91 -32.68 9.75
CA GLY A 572 5.12 -31.89 9.97
C GLY A 572 4.86 -30.38 9.96
N LYS A 573 3.60 -29.96 10.17
CA LYS A 573 3.18 -28.55 10.14
C LYS A 573 2.68 -28.15 11.54
N ALA A 574 2.88 -26.88 11.90
CA ALA A 574 2.19 -26.30 13.05
C ALA A 574 0.74 -25.95 12.66
N PRO A 575 -0.22 -25.99 13.59
CA PRO A 575 -1.55 -25.43 13.33
C PRO A 575 -1.45 -23.94 13.03
N ASP A 576 -2.30 -23.44 12.13
CA ASP A 576 -2.32 -22.03 11.73
C ASP A 576 -2.80 -21.07 12.84
N TYR A 577 -3.31 -21.63 13.95
CA TYR A 577 -3.78 -20.90 15.12
C TYR A 577 -3.17 -21.45 16.39
N GLN A 578 -3.10 -20.62 17.42
CA GLN A 578 -3.01 -21.17 18.77
C GLN A 578 -4.27 -21.97 19.03
N ILE A 579 -4.10 -23.25 19.37
CA ILE A 579 -5.22 -24.18 19.56
C ILE A 579 -6.18 -23.67 20.64
N HIS A 580 -5.67 -22.92 21.62
CA HIS A 580 -6.48 -22.29 22.66
C HIS A 580 -7.49 -21.29 22.09
N ASP A 581 -7.05 -20.39 21.21
CA ASP A 581 -7.90 -19.35 20.60
C ASP A 581 -8.99 -19.99 19.73
N LEU A 582 -8.63 -21.02 18.97
CA LEU A 582 -9.59 -21.79 18.18
C LEU A 582 -10.64 -22.47 19.06
N ILE A 583 -10.23 -23.10 20.17
CA ILE A 583 -11.18 -23.71 21.12
C ILE A 583 -12.14 -22.66 21.67
N PHE A 584 -11.63 -21.49 22.06
CA PHE A 584 -12.44 -20.42 22.61
C PHE A 584 -13.44 -19.87 21.60
N PHE A 585 -13.01 -19.69 20.35
CA PHE A 585 -13.88 -19.33 19.24
C PHE A 585 -15.01 -20.35 19.00
N LEU A 586 -14.68 -21.65 18.95
CA LEU A 586 -15.69 -22.70 18.74
C LEU A 586 -16.68 -22.81 19.91
N LYS A 587 -16.21 -22.61 21.15
CA LYS A 587 -17.08 -22.56 22.34
C LYS A 587 -18.11 -21.45 22.26
N ARG A 588 -17.68 -20.23 21.89
CA ARG A 588 -18.59 -19.09 21.71
C ARG A 588 -19.67 -19.39 20.67
N LEU A 589 -19.28 -19.92 19.50
CA LEU A 589 -20.27 -20.28 18.48
C LEU A 589 -21.24 -21.38 18.94
N TYR A 590 -20.78 -22.33 19.76
CA TYR A 590 -21.62 -23.36 20.35
C TYR A 590 -22.63 -22.79 21.33
N GLU A 591 -22.18 -21.93 22.26
CA GLU A 591 -23.03 -21.25 23.24
C GLU A 591 -24.11 -20.40 22.58
N MET A 592 -23.83 -19.86 21.38
CA MET A 592 -24.79 -19.11 20.56
C MET A 592 -25.71 -19.99 19.70
N GLY A 593 -25.59 -21.32 19.80
CA GLY A 593 -26.38 -22.27 19.01
C GLY A 593 -25.98 -22.35 17.53
N ARG A 594 -24.88 -21.70 17.13
CA ARG A 594 -24.37 -21.58 15.75
C ARG A 594 -23.36 -22.66 15.36
N LEU A 595 -23.11 -23.64 16.22
CA LEU A 595 -22.17 -24.72 15.97
C LEU A 595 -22.76 -26.08 16.35
N ARG A 596 -22.40 -27.10 15.56
CA ARG A 596 -22.60 -28.53 15.87
C ARG A 596 -21.27 -29.24 15.78
N MET A 597 -20.91 -29.99 16.82
CA MET A 597 -19.72 -30.83 16.82
C MET A 597 -20.12 -32.27 17.08
N PHE A 598 -19.56 -33.17 16.28
CA PHE A 598 -19.84 -34.59 16.31
C PHE A 598 -18.57 -35.38 16.50
N VAL A 599 -18.63 -36.48 17.25
CA VAL A 599 -17.51 -37.42 17.43
C VAL A 599 -17.96 -38.83 17.08
N SER A 600 -17.19 -39.50 16.23
CA SER A 600 -17.32 -40.95 16.03
C SER A 600 -16.47 -41.73 17.03
N ARG A 601 -17.07 -42.77 17.58
CA ARG A 601 -16.48 -43.68 18.55
C ARG A 601 -16.53 -45.12 18.06
N THR A 602 -15.57 -45.91 18.50
CA THR A 602 -15.61 -47.38 18.36
C THR A 602 -16.74 -47.99 19.20
N GLN A 603 -17.04 -49.27 19.00
CA GLN A 603 -18.00 -50.00 19.84
C GLN A 603 -17.64 -49.95 21.34
N ALA A 604 -16.35 -49.85 21.67
CA ALA A 604 -15.86 -49.74 23.05
C ALA A 604 -15.95 -48.31 23.62
N GLY A 605 -16.41 -47.31 22.84
CA GLY A 605 -16.52 -45.92 23.26
C GLY A 605 -15.30 -45.04 23.00
N GLU A 606 -14.21 -45.61 22.44
CA GLU A 606 -13.00 -44.84 22.15
C GLU A 606 -13.22 -43.83 21.00
N PRO A 607 -12.94 -42.53 21.18
CA PRO A 607 -13.12 -41.50 20.16
C PRO A 607 -12.03 -41.55 19.09
N GLY A 608 -12.39 -41.33 17.82
CA GLY A 608 -11.38 -41.36 16.75
C GLY A 608 -11.51 -40.31 15.66
N SER A 609 -12.69 -39.74 15.42
CA SER A 609 -12.87 -38.69 14.42
C SER A 609 -13.90 -37.67 14.87
N ILE A 610 -13.65 -36.39 14.59
CA ILE A 610 -14.49 -35.25 14.95
C ILE A 610 -14.79 -34.44 13.69
N ALA A 611 -16.05 -34.02 13.54
CA ALA A 611 -16.48 -33.07 12.53
C ALA A 611 -17.19 -31.88 13.22
N VAL A 612 -16.87 -30.67 12.76
CA VAL A 612 -17.41 -29.43 13.29
C VAL A 612 -18.09 -28.66 12.17
N PHE A 613 -19.36 -28.30 12.38
CA PHE A 613 -20.19 -27.56 11.44
C PHE A 613 -20.63 -26.24 12.07
N GLY A 614 -20.49 -25.15 11.32
CA GLY A 614 -21.21 -23.90 11.59
C GLY A 614 -22.60 -23.98 10.98
N VAL A 615 -23.61 -23.42 11.64
CA VAL A 615 -25.00 -23.47 11.16
C VAL A 615 -25.65 -22.09 11.12
N ASP A 616 -26.44 -21.86 10.07
CA ASP A 616 -27.28 -20.68 9.87
C ASP A 616 -28.68 -21.09 9.38
N ASN A 617 -29.51 -20.11 9.01
CA ASN A 617 -30.88 -20.37 8.57
C ASN A 617 -30.99 -21.07 7.20
N LYS A 618 -29.89 -21.21 6.45
CA LYS A 618 -29.85 -21.80 5.11
C LYS A 618 -29.23 -23.19 5.11
N GLY A 619 -28.41 -23.52 6.09
CA GLY A 619 -27.79 -24.84 6.16
C GLY A 619 -26.66 -24.94 7.17
N ALA A 620 -25.80 -25.94 6.92
CA ALA A 620 -24.60 -26.18 7.70
C ALA A 620 -23.36 -26.08 6.81
N THR A 621 -22.27 -25.54 7.36
CA THR A 621 -20.97 -25.44 6.68
C THR A 621 -19.93 -26.21 7.48
N TYR A 622 -19.24 -27.13 6.83
CA TYR A 622 -18.17 -27.92 7.43
C TYR A 622 -16.93 -27.06 7.68
N LEU A 623 -16.68 -26.73 8.95
CA LEU A 623 -15.58 -25.86 9.36
C LEU A 623 -14.29 -26.66 9.59
N PHE A 624 -14.36 -27.72 10.41
CA PHE A 624 -13.17 -28.47 10.83
C PHE A 624 -13.40 -29.97 10.90
N GLY A 625 -12.32 -30.71 10.63
CA GLY A 625 -12.22 -32.13 10.95
C GLY A 625 -10.95 -32.42 11.72
N ALA A 626 -11.06 -33.24 12.75
CA ALA A 626 -9.94 -33.64 13.59
C ALA A 626 -9.96 -35.16 13.79
N ASN A 627 -8.81 -35.83 13.64
CA ASN A 627 -8.74 -37.28 13.69
C ASN A 627 -7.61 -37.72 14.62
N ASP A 628 -7.85 -38.79 15.38
CA ASP A 628 -6.76 -39.49 16.07
C ASP A 628 -5.99 -40.37 15.06
N PRO A 629 -4.67 -40.19 14.88
CA PRO A 629 -3.87 -41.01 13.98
C PRO A 629 -3.96 -42.51 14.24
N GLN A 630 -4.19 -42.94 15.49
CA GLN A 630 -4.32 -44.35 15.86
C GLN A 630 -5.47 -45.03 15.12
N TYR A 631 -6.51 -44.28 14.80
CA TYR A 631 -7.73 -44.78 14.18
C TYR A 631 -7.85 -44.38 12.70
N ARG A 632 -6.75 -44.00 12.03
CA ARG A 632 -6.82 -43.57 10.62
C ARG A 632 -7.45 -44.61 9.68
N ALA A 633 -7.29 -45.89 9.97
CA ALA A 633 -7.85 -46.99 9.17
C ALA A 633 -9.27 -47.43 9.61
N SER A 634 -9.88 -46.78 10.61
CA SER A 634 -11.05 -47.30 11.33
C SER A 634 -12.42 -46.98 10.71
N HIS A 635 -12.48 -46.49 9.46
CA HIS A 635 -13.69 -45.98 8.80
C HIS A 635 -14.36 -44.77 9.50
N MET A 636 -13.94 -44.41 10.72
CA MET A 636 -14.56 -43.35 11.55
C MET A 636 -14.57 -41.97 10.86
N GLY A 637 -13.56 -41.64 10.05
CA GLY A 637 -13.55 -40.38 9.29
C GLY A 637 -14.66 -40.26 8.25
N THR A 638 -15.16 -41.38 7.73
CA THR A 638 -16.32 -41.40 6.84
C THR A 638 -17.62 -41.37 7.62
N LEU A 639 -17.68 -42.13 8.72
CA LEU A 639 -18.90 -42.24 9.53
C LEU A 639 -19.23 -40.93 10.24
N VAL A 640 -18.23 -40.19 10.72
CA VAL A 640 -18.49 -38.91 11.39
C VAL A 640 -19.23 -37.96 10.47
N LEU A 641 -18.84 -37.88 9.19
CA LEU A 641 -19.54 -37.03 8.22
C LEU A 641 -20.91 -37.61 7.85
N TRP A 642 -20.97 -38.90 7.50
CA TRP A 642 -22.23 -39.55 7.12
C TRP A 642 -23.31 -39.41 8.19
N ASP A 643 -22.98 -39.71 9.45
CA ASP A 643 -23.94 -39.62 10.55
C ASP A 643 -24.27 -38.17 10.88
N SER A 644 -23.28 -37.25 10.82
CA SER A 644 -23.55 -35.81 11.00
C SER A 644 -24.53 -35.30 9.95
N PHE A 645 -24.45 -35.74 8.69
CA PHE A 645 -25.38 -35.30 7.64
C PHE A 645 -26.82 -35.73 7.94
N ARG A 646 -26.99 -36.96 8.47
CA ARG A 646 -28.30 -37.48 8.86
C ARG A 646 -28.86 -36.72 10.06
N GLU A 647 -28.03 -36.43 11.05
CA GLU A 647 -28.45 -35.69 12.24
C GLU A 647 -28.79 -34.24 11.90
N LEU A 648 -27.98 -33.56 11.08
CA LEU A 648 -28.30 -32.22 10.59
C LEU A 648 -29.61 -32.22 9.75
N ALA A 649 -29.85 -33.26 8.94
CA ALA A 649 -31.12 -33.40 8.23
C ALA A 649 -32.33 -33.55 9.19
N ARG A 650 -32.12 -34.25 10.31
CA ARG A 650 -33.12 -34.43 11.38
C ARG A 650 -33.40 -33.12 12.12
N GLU A 651 -32.37 -32.31 12.37
CA GLU A 651 -32.49 -30.96 12.93
C GLU A 651 -33.20 -29.97 11.98
N GLY A 652 -33.45 -30.37 10.72
CA GLY A 652 -34.19 -29.59 9.75
C GLY A 652 -33.33 -28.88 8.70
N PHE A 653 -32.00 -29.00 8.78
CA PHE A 653 -31.13 -28.47 7.74
C PHE A 653 -31.33 -29.22 6.42
N ARG A 654 -31.26 -28.47 5.31
CA ARG A 654 -31.50 -29.00 3.96
C ARG A 654 -30.31 -28.88 3.03
N ARG A 655 -29.26 -28.16 3.45
CA ARG A 655 -28.03 -28.01 2.68
C ARG A 655 -26.81 -28.14 3.58
N ILE A 656 -25.78 -28.81 3.07
CA ILE A 656 -24.44 -28.81 3.65
C ILE A 656 -23.46 -28.28 2.62
N ASN A 657 -22.65 -27.30 3.02
CA ASN A 657 -21.46 -26.91 2.29
C ASN A 657 -20.23 -27.60 2.92
N LEU A 658 -19.56 -28.48 2.16
CA LEU A 658 -18.35 -29.16 2.63
C LEU A 658 -17.07 -28.39 2.42
N GLU A 659 -17.09 -27.31 1.64
CA GLU A 659 -15.96 -26.42 1.34
C GLU A 659 -14.71 -27.11 0.78
N GLY A 660 -13.69 -26.31 0.47
CA GLY A 660 -12.29 -26.77 0.39
C GLY A 660 -12.04 -27.98 -0.50
N VAL A 661 -12.64 -28.01 -1.70
CA VAL A 661 -12.36 -29.02 -2.73
C VAL A 661 -11.25 -28.60 -3.71
N ASN A 662 -10.58 -27.48 -3.41
CA ASN A 662 -9.46 -26.92 -4.18
C ASN A 662 -8.10 -27.63 -3.93
N SER A 663 -8.08 -28.70 -3.13
CA SER A 663 -6.88 -29.52 -2.86
C SER A 663 -7.14 -30.96 -3.30
N PRO A 664 -6.21 -31.64 -4.00
CA PRO A 664 -6.49 -32.93 -4.64
C PRO A 664 -7.06 -34.00 -3.71
N ALA A 665 -6.38 -34.32 -2.62
CA ALA A 665 -6.80 -35.38 -1.71
C ALA A 665 -8.08 -35.01 -0.93
N ARG A 666 -8.19 -33.76 -0.48
CA ARG A 666 -9.35 -33.27 0.27
C ARG A 666 -10.59 -33.18 -0.61
N GLY A 667 -10.43 -32.64 -1.81
CA GLY A 667 -11.49 -32.52 -2.81
C GLY A 667 -12.03 -33.88 -3.23
N TYR A 668 -11.13 -34.83 -3.54
CA TYR A 668 -11.53 -36.18 -3.87
C TYR A 668 -12.33 -36.85 -2.74
N PHE A 669 -11.88 -36.70 -1.48
CA PHE A 669 -12.59 -37.22 -0.32
C PHE A 669 -13.97 -36.56 -0.13
N LYS A 670 -14.08 -35.24 -0.20
CA LYS A 670 -15.36 -34.55 0.02
C LYS A 670 -16.38 -34.83 -1.09
N LEU A 671 -15.95 -34.79 -2.35
CA LEU A 671 -16.82 -35.11 -3.50
C LEU A 671 -17.31 -36.56 -3.50
N SER A 672 -16.58 -37.46 -2.82
CA SER A 672 -17.01 -38.87 -2.69
C SER A 672 -18.33 -39.06 -1.93
N PHE A 673 -18.80 -38.03 -1.22
CA PHE A 673 -20.12 -38.01 -0.56
C PHE A 673 -21.28 -37.61 -1.48
N GLY A 674 -21.02 -37.35 -2.76
CA GLY A 674 -22.07 -37.13 -3.76
C GLY A 674 -22.62 -35.70 -3.83
N GLY A 675 -21.88 -34.72 -3.30
CA GLY A 675 -22.23 -33.31 -3.45
C GLY A 675 -21.95 -32.76 -4.85
N SER A 676 -22.67 -31.72 -5.26
CA SER A 676 -22.41 -31.01 -6.51
C SER A 676 -21.16 -30.17 -6.40
N LEU A 677 -20.29 -30.24 -7.42
CA LEU A 677 -19.14 -29.37 -7.55
C LEU A 677 -19.60 -28.00 -8.04
N THR A 678 -19.41 -26.96 -7.23
CA THR A 678 -19.92 -25.61 -7.51
C THR A 678 -18.77 -24.60 -7.50
N PRO A 679 -18.55 -23.83 -8.58
CA PRO A 679 -17.53 -22.80 -8.60
C PRO A 679 -17.98 -21.56 -7.80
N TYR A 680 -17.01 -20.84 -7.27
CA TYR A 680 -17.15 -19.49 -6.72
C TYR A 680 -15.88 -18.69 -7.00
N TYR A 681 -15.91 -17.39 -6.76
CA TYR A 681 -14.84 -16.49 -7.16
C TYR A 681 -14.16 -15.87 -5.93
N SER A 682 -12.83 -15.89 -5.91
CA SER A 682 -12.04 -14.97 -5.09
C SER A 682 -11.63 -13.80 -5.96
N VAL A 683 -11.70 -12.59 -5.42
CA VAL A 683 -11.42 -11.33 -6.11
C VAL A 683 -10.34 -10.58 -5.35
N SER A 684 -9.37 -10.02 -6.09
CA SER A 684 -8.29 -9.23 -5.51
C SER A 684 -7.97 -7.97 -6.29
N LEU A 685 -7.91 -6.84 -5.60
CA LEU A 685 -7.40 -5.57 -6.11
C LEU A 685 -6.18 -5.17 -5.29
N SER A 686 -5.07 -4.83 -5.95
CA SER A 686 -3.88 -4.27 -5.31
C SER A 686 -3.35 -3.08 -6.09
N SER A 687 -2.80 -2.09 -5.38
CA SER A 687 -2.21 -0.87 -5.95
C SER A 687 -0.95 -1.12 -6.81
N GLU A 688 -0.32 -2.29 -6.73
CA GLU A 688 0.79 -2.67 -7.63
C GLU A 688 0.27 -3.24 -8.97
N PRO A 689 0.79 -2.79 -10.12
CA PRO A 689 0.62 -3.51 -11.39
C PRO A 689 1.33 -4.87 -11.31
N THR A 690 0.59 -5.97 -11.46
CA THR A 690 1.14 -7.33 -11.38
C THR A 690 1.96 -7.67 -12.63
N GLY A 691 3.23 -7.23 -12.65
CA GLY A 691 4.25 -7.68 -13.60
C GLY A 691 5.01 -8.96 -13.17
N VAL A 692 4.64 -9.56 -12.03
CA VAL A 692 5.27 -10.77 -11.51
C VAL A 692 4.16 -11.72 -11.03
N PRO A 693 4.17 -13.01 -11.42
CA PRO A 693 3.26 -13.99 -10.86
C PRO A 693 3.50 -14.06 -9.34
N ARG A 694 2.55 -13.57 -8.54
CA ARG A 694 2.59 -13.75 -7.09
C ARG A 694 2.34 -15.23 -6.81
N LEU A 695 3.42 -15.97 -6.59
CA LEU A 695 3.42 -17.32 -6.01
C LEU A 695 2.62 -17.27 -4.70
N ARG A 696 1.40 -17.80 -4.69
CA ARG A 696 0.52 -17.78 -3.51
C ARG A 696 0.35 -19.17 -2.94
N ARG A 697 0.57 -19.26 -1.63
CA ARG A 697 0.51 -20.50 -0.87
C ARG A 697 -0.93 -20.88 -0.56
N ASP A 698 -1.27 -22.16 -0.72
CA ASP A 698 -2.53 -22.70 -0.22
C ASP A 698 -2.60 -22.61 1.31
N ARG A 699 -3.75 -22.93 1.90
CA ARG A 699 -4.01 -22.90 3.36
C ARG A 699 -3.14 -23.87 4.18
N GLN A 700 -2.11 -24.46 3.60
CA GLN A 700 -1.11 -25.29 4.26
C GLN A 700 0.32 -24.86 3.91
N GLY A 701 0.52 -23.67 3.34
CA GLY A 701 1.82 -23.15 2.98
C GLY A 701 2.38 -23.70 1.66
N GLU A 702 1.61 -24.41 0.83
CA GLU A 702 2.10 -24.94 -0.44
C GLU A 702 1.95 -23.91 -1.57
N ILE A 703 3.09 -23.51 -2.13
CA ILE A 703 3.21 -22.53 -3.20
C ILE A 703 2.48 -23.04 -4.46
N ARG A 704 1.52 -22.28 -4.99
CA ARG A 704 1.10 -22.34 -6.40
C ARG A 704 2.08 -21.56 -7.25
#